data_AF-A0A4Y3QGF3-F1
#
_entry.id   AF-A0A4Y3QGF3-F1
#
_cell.length_a   1.000
_cell.length_b   1.000
_cell.length_c   1.000
_cell.angle_alpha   90.00
_cell.angle_beta   90.00
_cell.angle_gamma   90.00
#
_symmetry.space_group_name_H-M   'P 1'
#
loop_
_entity.id
_entity.type
_entity.pdbx_description
1 polymer ?
#
loop_
_entity_poly.entity_id
_entity_poly.type
_entity_poly.pdbx_seq_one_letter_code
_entity_poly.pdbx_strand_id
1 'polypeptide(L)'
;MIVVVDIRVFDPVRDAHRVAAFYNEEGYGPIASGRAATAGILLDILTERAVKLFIVAEQHGRIVGTLGYARMSGRRVAPDGQLFAVMFFVSPSLRAGFLVGRLFNDSFARFADLGARSLRVEVDPANRRAFPLYVRIGFRLVGDGRPDEDGYLELVNHLPGVAAALQPERSSVSGPSRYSAQTIREARRQTLTSGVGRDRTGEPTISYHLEIDDRPVSAVTHADTGEILSATVGGLRIDGRRTGAEPLAGDSPAEVVHPLPGGFSAVLQTADGAIRIEHPRHLGPLALDPFPVDRRIPAGVRRPAARMVTSTVEDQRWISTDGEIVRTVEFARGGLDVAVTHRDGERIAIFPWSGFRAATLTVTSPSAGSPASAHYIRGVWPRDLTDFEAAAEDVCEAQGTQAVWIETSTGLELRIEVNSPGQWRIEGPHLARVCAEASLNYRYVPRNGSVSVIAARSRNDARRGRESTDLPDTRCHARDSPVRVEAAARCSAADAVAVDVNEGVMEWRLGGVSIVEAAPPDRRLGPLSGFRSSMWFALQPSRYDPDAGAVWAPPDPRLSYGTGIDEWWVEPCSGSHLILHARARRAGSKTSELVVYLAVPDAEAELWDPEQGWYAESASGSTWRAWTTRCRMHTPHGVMEIEPMVGLFPEILVRRGSFGVVLAMHSQTDLLGVEAAWHVRFIARASASSSPADG
;
A
#
# COMPACT_ATOMS: atom_id res chain seq x y z
N MET A 1 15.62 -41.74 11.77
CA MET A 1 16.70 -40.92 11.18
C MET A 1 16.33 -39.46 11.45
N ILE A 2 17.09 -38.74 12.28
CA ILE A 2 16.82 -37.32 12.55
C ILE A 2 17.22 -36.57 11.29
N VAL A 3 16.26 -35.93 10.63
CA VAL A 3 16.52 -35.09 9.46
C VAL A 3 17.32 -33.88 9.91
N VAL A 4 18.61 -33.84 9.58
CA VAL A 4 19.49 -32.72 9.90
C VAL A 4 19.28 -31.63 8.84
N VAL A 5 18.71 -30.51 9.24
CA VAL A 5 18.69 -29.28 8.45
C VAL A 5 19.79 -28.36 8.97
N ASP A 6 20.69 -27.97 8.08
CA ASP A 6 21.76 -27.01 8.34
C ASP A 6 21.28 -25.59 8.04
N ILE A 7 21.51 -24.66 8.96
CA ILE A 7 21.11 -23.24 8.84
C ILE A 7 22.35 -22.38 8.92
N ARG A 8 22.63 -21.66 7.83
CA ARG A 8 23.88 -20.93 7.66
C ARG A 8 23.66 -19.63 6.91
N VAL A 9 24.66 -18.75 6.97
CA VAL A 9 24.68 -17.52 6.18
C VAL A 9 24.78 -17.89 4.70
N PHE A 10 24.09 -17.10 3.88
CA PHE A 10 24.17 -17.16 2.44
C PHE A 10 25.56 -16.79 1.94
N ASP A 11 26.08 -17.61 1.03
CA ASP A 11 27.30 -17.35 0.28
C ASP A 11 26.91 -16.96 -1.15
N PRO A 12 27.18 -15.72 -1.60
CA PRO A 12 26.81 -15.25 -2.94
C PRO A 12 27.33 -16.14 -4.09
N VAL A 13 28.54 -16.70 -3.94
CA VAL A 13 29.18 -17.51 -4.99
C VAL A 13 28.56 -18.90 -5.03
N ARG A 14 28.34 -19.52 -3.87
CA ARG A 14 27.81 -20.89 -3.79
C ARG A 14 26.30 -20.96 -3.95
N ASP A 15 25.57 -20.01 -3.38
CA ASP A 15 24.15 -20.18 -3.09
C ASP A 15 23.24 -19.39 -4.03
N ALA A 16 23.71 -18.33 -4.69
CA ALA A 16 22.85 -17.47 -5.49
C ALA A 16 22.05 -18.25 -6.56
N HIS A 17 22.73 -19.11 -7.31
CA HIS A 17 22.08 -19.97 -8.30
C HIS A 17 21.13 -20.99 -7.66
N ARG A 18 21.48 -21.54 -6.49
CA ARG A 18 20.69 -22.58 -5.80
C ARG A 18 19.41 -22.00 -5.20
N VAL A 19 19.48 -20.79 -4.66
CA VAL A 19 18.31 -20.07 -4.15
C VAL A 19 17.40 -19.64 -5.31
N ALA A 20 17.96 -19.13 -6.41
CA ALA A 20 17.19 -18.81 -7.61
C ALA A 20 16.46 -20.04 -8.17
N ALA A 21 17.13 -21.19 -8.25
CA ALA A 21 16.51 -22.46 -8.65
C ALA A 21 15.37 -22.86 -7.70
N PHE A 22 15.60 -22.82 -6.39
CA PHE A 22 14.58 -23.11 -5.38
C PHE A 22 13.34 -22.21 -5.52
N TYR A 23 13.53 -20.92 -5.76
CA TYR A 23 12.43 -19.97 -5.98
C TYR A 23 11.63 -20.29 -7.26
N ASN A 24 12.32 -20.60 -8.35
CA ASN A 24 11.67 -21.00 -9.60
C ASN A 24 10.87 -22.30 -9.45
N GLU A 25 11.46 -23.32 -8.81
CA GLU A 25 10.82 -24.62 -8.58
C GLU A 25 9.54 -24.51 -7.75
N GLU A 26 9.54 -23.62 -6.75
CA GLU A 26 8.44 -23.47 -5.80
C GLU A 26 7.46 -22.33 -6.18
N GLY A 27 7.65 -21.69 -7.35
CA GLY A 27 6.78 -20.62 -7.83
C GLY A 27 6.83 -19.34 -7.00
N TYR A 28 7.96 -19.06 -6.34
CA TYR A 28 8.16 -17.88 -5.48
C TYR A 28 9.08 -16.84 -6.12
N GLY A 29 8.79 -15.56 -5.94
CA GLY A 29 9.59 -14.47 -6.48
C GLY A 29 9.24 -14.10 -7.94
N PRO A 30 10.20 -13.65 -8.76
CA PRO A 30 9.94 -13.16 -10.12
C PRO A 30 9.18 -14.15 -11.02
N ILE A 31 9.31 -15.46 -10.75
CA ILE A 31 8.65 -16.51 -11.53
C ILE A 31 7.13 -16.43 -11.43
N ALA A 32 6.60 -15.91 -10.32
CA ALA A 32 5.17 -15.69 -10.14
C ALA A 32 4.62 -14.64 -11.11
N SER A 33 5.49 -13.79 -11.65
CA SER A 33 5.19 -12.79 -12.68
C SER A 33 5.67 -13.21 -14.07
N GLY A 34 6.03 -14.49 -14.25
CA GLY A 34 6.42 -15.08 -15.54
C GLY A 34 7.91 -15.00 -15.86
N ARG A 35 8.76 -14.47 -14.98
CA ARG A 35 10.21 -14.34 -15.22
C ARG A 35 11.02 -15.26 -14.30
N ALA A 36 11.84 -16.14 -14.85
CA ALA A 36 12.71 -16.96 -14.02
C ALA A 36 13.74 -16.11 -13.25
N ALA A 37 13.86 -16.37 -11.95
CA ALA A 37 14.95 -15.84 -11.14
C ALA A 37 16.29 -16.42 -11.62
N THR A 38 17.31 -15.58 -11.73
CA THR A 38 18.71 -15.97 -11.96
C THR A 38 19.57 -15.59 -10.76
N ALA A 39 20.80 -16.09 -10.71
CA ALA A 39 21.75 -15.68 -9.68
C ALA A 39 22.00 -14.16 -9.69
N GLY A 40 22.14 -13.55 -10.87
CA GLY A 40 22.32 -12.10 -11.02
C GLY A 40 21.11 -11.32 -10.49
N ILE A 41 19.90 -11.69 -10.94
CA ILE A 41 18.66 -11.07 -10.47
C ILE A 41 18.55 -11.16 -8.95
N LEU A 42 18.84 -12.32 -8.36
CA LEU A 42 18.82 -12.48 -6.91
C LEU A 42 19.80 -11.53 -6.20
N LEU A 43 21.03 -11.41 -6.70
CA LEU A 43 22.02 -10.51 -6.12
C LEU A 43 21.63 -9.03 -6.26
N ASP A 44 21.00 -8.66 -7.38
CA ASP A 44 20.47 -7.31 -7.59
C ASP A 44 19.34 -7.02 -6.59
N ILE A 45 18.42 -7.97 -6.36
CA ILE A 45 17.35 -7.85 -5.34
C ILE A 45 17.96 -7.67 -3.94
N LEU A 46 18.93 -8.50 -3.56
CA LEU A 46 19.57 -8.41 -2.25
C LEU A 46 20.28 -7.06 -2.05
N THR A 47 20.87 -6.53 -3.12
CA THR A 47 21.57 -5.23 -3.12
C THR A 47 20.59 -4.06 -3.03
N GLU A 48 19.59 -4.00 -3.92
CA GLU A 48 18.62 -2.90 -3.98
C GLU A 48 17.81 -2.78 -2.69
N ARG A 49 17.53 -3.89 -2.01
CA ARG A 49 16.82 -3.90 -0.72
C ARG A 49 17.72 -3.62 0.48
N ALA A 50 19.03 -3.49 0.26
CA ALA A 50 20.06 -3.35 1.28
C ALA A 50 19.95 -4.44 2.36
N VAL A 51 19.97 -5.70 1.93
CA VAL A 51 19.96 -6.87 2.82
C VAL A 51 21.20 -6.89 3.70
N LYS A 52 21.01 -6.96 5.02
CA LYS A 52 22.07 -6.99 6.03
C LYS A 52 22.40 -8.41 6.49
N LEU A 53 21.44 -9.32 6.43
CA LEU A 53 21.63 -10.73 6.71
C LEU A 53 20.70 -11.55 5.83
N PHE A 54 21.25 -12.53 5.12
CA PHE A 54 20.48 -13.53 4.38
C PHE A 54 20.93 -14.90 4.85
N ILE A 55 19.99 -15.72 5.30
CA ILE A 55 20.25 -17.09 5.75
C ILE A 55 19.51 -18.09 4.87
N VAL A 56 20.13 -19.25 4.70
CA VAL A 56 19.58 -20.38 3.96
C VAL A 56 19.50 -21.59 4.86
N ALA A 57 18.42 -22.36 4.68
CA ALA A 57 18.25 -23.69 5.23
C ALA A 57 18.56 -24.72 4.15
N GLU A 58 19.48 -25.63 4.45
CA GLU A 58 19.93 -26.68 3.55
C GLU A 58 19.62 -28.06 4.12
N GLN A 59 19.02 -28.92 3.30
CA GLN A 59 18.71 -30.30 3.63
C GLN A 59 19.14 -31.21 2.48
N HIS A 60 20.00 -32.19 2.76
CA HIS A 60 20.55 -33.12 1.75
C HIS A 60 21.11 -32.44 0.49
N GLY A 61 21.87 -31.35 0.65
CA GLY A 61 22.46 -30.65 -0.49
C GLY A 61 21.49 -29.75 -1.26
N ARG A 62 20.25 -29.55 -0.77
CA ARG A 62 19.24 -28.70 -1.42
C ARG A 62 18.82 -27.56 -0.50
N ILE A 63 18.62 -26.38 -1.07
CA ILE A 63 18.01 -25.26 -0.37
C ILE A 63 16.53 -25.60 -0.17
N VAL A 64 16.07 -25.51 1.07
CA VAL A 64 14.68 -25.80 1.45
C VAL A 64 14.00 -24.64 2.16
N GLY A 65 14.73 -23.55 2.41
CA GLY A 65 14.17 -22.31 2.90
C GLY A 65 15.18 -21.16 2.97
N THR A 66 14.65 -19.94 3.05
CA THR A 66 15.39 -18.68 3.11
C THR A 66 14.75 -17.74 4.14
N LEU A 67 15.56 -16.85 4.72
CA LEU A 67 15.10 -15.72 5.52
C LEU A 67 16.10 -14.57 5.38
N GLY A 68 15.61 -13.39 5.02
CA GLY A 68 16.40 -12.16 4.89
C GLY A 68 16.01 -11.10 5.90
N TYR A 69 16.97 -10.23 6.21
CA TYR A 69 16.75 -9.00 6.97
C TYR A 69 17.31 -7.83 6.18
N ALA A 70 16.45 -6.86 5.86
CA ALA A 70 16.75 -5.80 4.91
C ALA A 70 16.34 -4.44 5.45
N ARG A 71 16.96 -3.38 4.95
CA ARG A 71 16.49 -2.01 5.22
C ARG A 71 15.20 -1.69 4.47
N MET A 72 14.83 -2.45 3.44
CA MET A 72 13.63 -2.22 2.64
C MET A 72 12.74 -3.48 2.55
N SER A 73 11.50 -3.40 3.05
CA SER A 73 10.39 -4.20 2.50
C SER A 73 10.08 -3.64 1.11
N GLY A 74 9.54 -4.41 0.16
CA GLY A 74 9.46 -4.02 -1.26
C GLY A 74 9.04 -2.56 -1.53
N ARG A 75 8.32 -1.91 -0.60
CA ARG A 75 7.95 -0.49 -0.72
C ARG A 75 8.28 0.41 0.46
N ARG A 76 8.69 -0.11 1.61
CA ARG A 76 8.98 0.72 2.80
C ARG A 76 10.43 0.57 3.21
N VAL A 77 11.10 1.70 3.41
CA VAL A 77 12.40 1.75 4.07
C VAL A 77 12.19 1.80 5.57
N ALA A 78 12.85 0.91 6.28
CA ALA A 78 12.88 0.88 7.74
C ALA A 78 13.72 2.07 8.26
N PRO A 79 13.32 2.69 9.38
CA PRO A 79 14.15 3.67 10.06
C PRO A 79 15.52 3.11 10.45
N ASP A 80 16.45 3.99 10.80
CA ASP A 80 17.76 3.58 11.30
C ASP A 80 17.64 2.70 12.53
N GLY A 81 18.50 1.66 12.59
CA GLY A 81 18.45 0.64 13.65
C GLY A 81 17.27 -0.34 13.53
N GLN A 82 16.47 -0.29 12.46
CA GLN A 82 15.36 -1.21 12.23
C GLN A 82 15.54 -1.97 10.91
N LEU A 83 15.05 -3.22 10.85
CA LEU A 83 15.12 -4.06 9.65
C LEU A 83 13.78 -4.74 9.39
N PHE A 84 13.41 -4.91 8.13
CA PHE A 84 12.33 -5.79 7.71
C PHE A 84 12.82 -7.23 7.62
N ALA A 85 12.04 -8.18 8.13
CA ALA A 85 12.15 -9.58 7.77
C ALA A 85 11.53 -9.76 6.37
N VAL A 86 12.33 -10.19 5.41
CA VAL A 86 11.99 -10.25 3.99
C VAL A 86 12.38 -11.61 3.42
N MET A 87 11.83 -11.98 2.26
CA MET A 87 12.22 -13.20 1.54
C MET A 87 12.16 -14.46 2.42
N PHE A 88 11.22 -14.47 3.37
CA PHE A 88 10.97 -15.59 4.26
C PHE A 88 10.14 -16.63 3.50
N PHE A 89 10.81 -17.67 3.03
CA PHE A 89 10.18 -18.71 2.24
C PHE A 89 10.71 -20.08 2.66
N VAL A 90 9.79 -21.02 2.90
CA VAL A 90 10.12 -22.41 3.26
C VAL A 90 9.30 -23.31 2.37
N SER A 91 9.94 -24.37 1.84
CA SER A 91 9.27 -25.36 1.00
C SER A 91 7.97 -25.83 1.67
N PRO A 92 6.82 -25.88 0.95
CA PRO A 92 5.53 -26.26 1.50
C PRO A 92 5.55 -27.54 2.33
N SER A 93 6.36 -28.52 1.91
CA SER A 93 6.54 -29.82 2.57
C SER A 93 7.12 -29.73 3.99
N LEU A 94 7.81 -28.63 4.33
CA LEU A 94 8.50 -28.45 5.62
C LEU A 94 7.88 -27.39 6.52
N ARG A 95 6.79 -26.72 6.08
CA ARG A 95 6.16 -25.60 6.83
C ARG A 95 5.54 -26.02 8.17
N ALA A 96 5.12 -27.28 8.30
CA ALA A 96 4.58 -27.82 9.55
C ALA A 96 5.65 -28.29 10.55
N GLY A 97 6.94 -28.24 10.17
CA GLY A 97 8.06 -28.71 10.99
C GLY A 97 8.69 -27.65 11.88
N PHE A 98 9.75 -28.04 12.59
CA PHE A 98 10.52 -27.15 13.48
C PHE A 98 11.41 -26.13 12.73
N LEU A 99 11.56 -26.29 11.40
CA LEU A 99 12.49 -25.49 10.60
C LEU A 99 12.22 -23.99 10.69
N VAL A 100 10.96 -23.59 10.61
CA VAL A 100 10.56 -22.19 10.71
C VAL A 100 11.00 -21.57 12.05
N GLY A 101 10.76 -22.26 13.16
CA GLY A 101 11.21 -21.80 14.48
C GLY A 101 12.72 -21.76 14.61
N ARG A 102 13.44 -22.73 14.01
CA ARG A 102 14.91 -22.73 13.98
C ARG A 102 15.48 -21.58 13.17
N LEU A 103 14.92 -21.25 12.00
CA LEU A 103 15.36 -20.11 11.18
C LEU A 103 15.31 -18.80 11.97
N PHE A 104 14.21 -18.53 12.68
CA PHE A 104 14.09 -17.34 13.53
C PHE A 104 15.04 -17.39 14.73
N ASN A 105 15.15 -18.52 15.45
CA ASN A 105 16.04 -18.61 16.60
C ASN A 105 17.52 -18.41 16.22
N ASP A 106 17.96 -19.06 15.15
CA ASP A 106 19.36 -18.98 14.67
C ASP A 106 19.67 -17.59 14.10
N SER A 107 18.69 -16.89 13.52
CA SER A 107 18.88 -15.50 13.07
C SER A 107 18.90 -14.50 14.22
N PHE A 108 18.06 -14.65 15.24
CA PHE A 108 18.03 -13.75 16.41
C PHE A 108 19.37 -13.70 17.14
N ALA A 109 20.07 -14.84 17.23
CA ALA A 109 21.41 -14.90 17.83
C ALA A 109 22.42 -14.00 17.12
N ARG A 110 22.23 -13.74 15.82
CA ARG A 110 23.11 -12.91 14.97
C ARG A 110 22.64 -11.46 14.87
N PHE A 111 21.47 -11.14 15.43
CA PHE A 111 20.83 -9.84 15.25
C PHE A 111 21.51 -8.71 16.03
N ALA A 112 22.09 -9.02 17.20
CA ALA A 112 22.85 -8.06 18.00
C ALA A 112 24.05 -7.50 17.22
N ASP A 113 24.74 -8.35 16.45
CA ASP A 113 25.94 -7.97 15.68
C ASP A 113 25.60 -7.06 14.47
N LEU A 114 24.34 -7.04 14.03
CA LEU A 114 23.88 -6.19 12.92
C LEU A 114 23.60 -4.74 13.33
N GLY A 115 23.69 -4.41 14.63
CA GLY A 115 23.36 -3.09 15.15
C GLY A 115 21.86 -2.74 15.09
N ALA A 116 21.01 -3.68 14.71
CA ALA A 116 19.57 -3.50 14.64
C ALA A 116 18.91 -3.81 15.99
N ARG A 117 17.93 -2.97 16.38
CA ARG A 117 17.19 -3.08 17.65
C ARG A 117 15.74 -3.48 17.45
N SER A 118 15.21 -3.27 16.25
CA SER A 118 13.81 -3.55 15.94
C SER A 118 13.68 -4.34 14.65
N LEU A 119 12.68 -5.21 14.62
CA LEU A 119 12.27 -5.94 13.43
C LEU A 119 10.88 -5.51 13.00
N ARG A 120 10.67 -5.46 11.70
CA ARG A 120 9.38 -5.27 11.04
C ARG A 120 9.09 -6.44 10.12
N VAL A 121 7.82 -6.74 9.86
CA VAL A 121 7.44 -7.74 8.87
C VAL A 121 6.11 -7.35 8.24
N GLU A 122 6.00 -7.53 6.94
CA GLU A 122 4.75 -7.36 6.19
C GLU A 122 4.10 -8.72 6.00
N VAL A 123 2.84 -8.85 6.44
CA VAL A 123 2.13 -10.14 6.45
C VAL A 123 0.78 -10.00 5.77
N ASP A 124 0.47 -10.95 4.89
CA ASP A 124 -0.87 -11.08 4.32
C ASP A 124 -1.84 -11.53 5.44
N PRO A 125 -2.89 -10.76 5.74
CA PRO A 125 -3.88 -11.13 6.74
C PRO A 125 -4.65 -12.41 6.41
N ALA A 126 -4.68 -12.84 5.16
CA ALA A 126 -5.24 -14.12 4.76
C ALA A 126 -4.39 -15.31 5.24
N ASN A 127 -3.10 -15.08 5.57
CA ASN A 127 -2.19 -16.08 6.14
C ASN A 127 -2.33 -16.19 7.67
N ARG A 128 -3.57 -16.36 8.15
CA ARG A 128 -3.89 -16.49 9.59
C ARG A 128 -3.13 -17.61 10.31
N ARG A 129 -2.67 -18.63 9.57
CA ARG A 129 -1.88 -19.75 10.11
C ARG A 129 -0.50 -19.31 10.62
N ALA A 130 0.07 -18.23 10.08
CA ALA A 130 1.37 -17.72 10.49
C ALA A 130 1.31 -16.76 11.68
N PHE A 131 0.14 -16.16 11.97
CA PHE A 131 -0.01 -15.19 13.06
C PHE A 131 0.42 -15.70 14.44
N PRO A 132 0.06 -16.93 14.88
CA PRO A 132 0.51 -17.45 16.17
C PRO A 132 2.03 -17.56 16.27
N LEU A 133 2.73 -17.75 15.15
CA LEU A 133 4.20 -17.77 15.12
C LEU A 133 4.76 -16.36 15.33
N TYR A 134 4.27 -15.36 14.58
CA TYR A 134 4.72 -13.97 14.69
C TYR A 134 4.52 -13.42 16.11
N VAL A 135 3.35 -13.67 16.70
CA VAL A 135 3.06 -13.29 18.09
C VAL A 135 4.04 -13.94 19.06
N ARG A 136 4.33 -15.23 18.86
CA ARG A 136 5.21 -16.01 19.74
C ARG A 136 6.65 -15.48 19.77
N ILE A 137 7.13 -14.98 18.63
CA ILE A 137 8.49 -14.43 18.52
C ILE A 137 8.54 -12.92 18.82
N GLY A 138 7.43 -12.31 19.23
CA GLY A 138 7.37 -10.94 19.76
C GLY A 138 6.77 -9.88 18.83
N PHE A 139 6.34 -10.23 17.61
CA PHE A 139 5.72 -9.26 16.72
C PHE A 139 4.34 -8.83 17.20
N ARG A 140 4.04 -7.55 17.02
CA ARG A 140 2.78 -6.90 17.38
C ARG A 140 2.28 -6.03 16.24
N LEU A 141 0.97 -5.95 16.11
CA LEU A 141 0.29 -5.03 15.20
C LEU A 141 0.09 -3.69 15.91
N VAL A 142 0.75 -2.66 15.41
CA VAL A 142 0.64 -1.28 15.90
C VAL A 142 -0.28 -0.51 14.94
N GLY A 143 -1.14 0.35 15.47
CA GLY A 143 -2.09 1.13 14.67
C GLY A 143 -3.48 0.50 14.57
N ASP A 144 -4.21 0.86 13.52
CA ASP A 144 -5.63 0.49 13.33
C ASP A 144 -5.82 -0.92 12.72
N GLY A 145 -4.73 -1.59 12.36
CA GLY A 145 -4.74 -2.96 11.88
C GLY A 145 -5.33 -3.13 10.48
N ARG A 146 -5.34 -2.07 9.67
CA ARG A 146 -5.82 -2.13 8.28
C ARG A 146 -4.69 -2.53 7.34
N PRO A 147 -4.90 -3.53 6.47
CA PRO A 147 -3.96 -3.84 5.42
C PRO A 147 -3.79 -2.63 4.50
N ASP A 148 -2.54 -2.35 4.16
CA ASP A 148 -2.17 -1.25 3.25
C ASP A 148 -2.73 -1.48 1.84
N GLU A 149 -2.42 -0.59 0.90
CA GLU A 149 -2.96 -0.70 -0.45
C GLU A 149 -2.59 -2.02 -1.17
N ASP A 150 -1.54 -2.75 -0.77
CA ASP A 150 -1.23 -4.09 -1.29
C ASP A 150 -1.88 -5.24 -0.56
N GLY A 151 -2.51 -4.95 0.57
CA GLY A 151 -3.13 -5.95 1.41
C GLY A 151 -2.19 -6.53 2.45
N TYR A 152 -1.08 -5.84 2.80
CA TYR A 152 -0.20 -6.29 3.87
C TYR A 152 -0.43 -5.53 5.18
N LEU A 153 -0.32 -6.26 6.30
CA LEU A 153 -0.21 -5.69 7.64
C LEU A 153 1.27 -5.58 8.03
N GLU A 154 1.68 -4.43 8.53
CA GLU A 154 3.01 -4.28 9.14
C GLU A 154 2.96 -4.66 10.63
N LEU A 155 3.80 -5.60 11.03
CA LEU A 155 4.01 -5.96 12.44
C LEU A 155 5.41 -5.53 12.89
N VAL A 156 5.53 -5.09 14.15
CA VAL A 156 6.76 -4.60 14.74
C VAL A 156 7.18 -5.45 15.95
N ASN A 157 8.48 -5.66 16.14
CA ASN A 157 9.06 -6.40 17.25
C ASN A 157 10.32 -5.68 17.78
N HIS A 158 10.29 -5.24 19.04
CA HIS A 158 11.40 -4.58 19.72
C HIS A 158 12.11 -5.47 20.73
N LEU A 159 11.72 -6.74 20.85
CA LEU A 159 12.40 -7.69 21.73
C LEU A 159 13.91 -7.78 21.50
N PRO A 160 14.44 -7.71 20.25
CA PRO A 160 15.88 -7.74 20.06
C PRO A 160 16.61 -6.58 20.75
N GLY A 161 16.08 -5.36 20.64
CA GLY A 161 16.62 -4.16 21.28
C GLY A 161 16.52 -4.21 22.80
N VAL A 162 15.40 -4.73 23.33
CA VAL A 162 15.25 -5.01 24.77
C VAL A 162 16.31 -6.02 25.22
N ALA A 163 16.43 -7.17 24.56
CA ALA A 163 17.41 -8.20 24.92
C ALA A 163 18.86 -7.70 24.86
N ALA A 164 19.20 -6.87 23.87
CA ALA A 164 20.52 -6.26 23.74
C ALA A 164 20.82 -5.26 24.89
N ALA A 165 19.85 -4.43 25.27
CA ALA A 165 19.99 -3.50 26.39
C ALA A 165 20.20 -4.20 27.74
N LEU A 166 19.73 -5.45 27.86
CA LEU A 166 19.86 -6.28 29.05
C LEU A 166 21.16 -7.09 29.11
N GLN A 167 21.96 -7.18 28.03
CA GLN A 167 23.22 -7.93 28.01
C GLN A 167 24.28 -7.47 29.03
N PRO A 168 24.48 -6.16 29.31
CA PRO A 168 25.49 -5.71 30.28
C PRO A 168 25.25 -6.17 31.73
N GLU A 169 24.01 -6.55 32.09
CA GLU A 169 23.69 -7.14 33.40
C GLU A 169 23.82 -8.67 33.42
N ARG A 170 24.19 -9.29 32.29
CA ARG A 170 24.24 -10.74 32.05
C ARG A 170 25.68 -11.30 31.95
N SER A 171 26.67 -10.58 32.48
CA SER A 171 28.13 -10.80 32.35
C SER A 171 28.71 -12.15 32.83
N SER A 172 27.94 -13.23 32.88
CA SER A 172 28.43 -14.57 33.24
C SER A 172 27.85 -15.74 32.44
N VAL A 173 27.02 -15.53 31.41
CA VAL A 173 26.43 -16.64 30.63
C VAL A 173 26.59 -16.40 29.13
N SER A 174 27.51 -17.14 28.50
CA SER A 174 27.65 -17.19 27.04
C SER A 174 26.65 -18.22 26.49
N GLY A 175 25.64 -17.76 25.75
CA GLY A 175 24.68 -18.60 25.04
C GLY A 175 23.47 -17.81 24.54
N PRO A 176 22.78 -18.27 23.48
CA PRO A 176 21.54 -17.63 23.02
C PRO A 176 20.48 -17.67 24.14
N SER A 177 19.80 -16.55 24.37
CA SER A 177 18.74 -16.40 25.36
C SER A 177 17.71 -17.54 25.20
N ARG A 178 17.61 -18.43 26.18
CA ARG A 178 16.60 -19.50 26.18
C ARG A 178 15.30 -18.92 26.74
N TYR A 179 14.31 -18.74 25.88
CA TYR A 179 12.95 -18.44 26.36
C TYR A 179 12.45 -19.62 27.21
N SER A 180 11.96 -19.33 28.41
CA SER A 180 11.45 -20.37 29.31
C SER A 180 10.17 -21.03 28.75
N ALA A 181 9.84 -22.23 29.24
CA ALA A 181 8.58 -22.90 28.91
C ALA A 181 7.35 -22.08 29.33
N GLN A 182 7.48 -21.22 30.34
CA GLN A 182 6.45 -20.31 30.81
C GLN A 182 6.25 -19.15 29.82
N THR A 183 7.32 -18.53 29.34
CA THR A 183 7.28 -17.53 28.26
C THR A 183 6.60 -18.08 27.01
N ILE A 184 6.90 -19.34 26.65
CA ILE A 184 6.25 -20.01 25.51
C ILE A 184 4.76 -20.28 25.76
N ARG A 185 4.36 -20.61 27.00
CA ARG A 185 2.95 -20.83 27.37
C ARG A 185 2.15 -19.52 27.38
N GLU A 186 2.72 -18.44 27.89
CA GLU A 186 2.09 -17.11 27.88
C GLU A 186 1.98 -16.56 26.47
N ALA A 187 3.02 -16.74 25.65
CA ALA A 187 3.02 -16.38 24.24
C ALA A 187 1.90 -17.06 23.42
N ARG A 188 1.44 -18.26 23.82
CA ARG A 188 0.29 -18.95 23.19
C ARG A 188 -1.06 -18.29 23.50
N ARG A 189 -1.16 -17.49 24.56
CA ARG A 189 -2.38 -16.77 24.95
C ARG A 189 -2.44 -15.36 24.36
N GLN A 190 -1.35 -14.90 23.76
CA GLN A 190 -1.24 -13.57 23.17
C GLN A 190 -1.89 -13.51 21.78
N THR A 191 -2.37 -12.32 21.45
CA THR A 191 -2.88 -11.89 20.14
C THR A 191 -1.90 -10.90 19.51
N LEU A 192 -2.12 -10.52 18.25
CA LEU A 192 -1.31 -9.50 17.57
C LEU A 192 -1.29 -8.14 18.29
N THR A 193 -2.34 -7.82 19.04
CA THR A 193 -2.48 -6.54 19.77
C THR A 193 -2.14 -6.67 21.26
N SER A 194 -1.70 -7.85 21.72
CA SER A 194 -1.37 -8.05 23.14
C SER A 194 -0.21 -7.18 23.59
N GLY A 195 -0.42 -6.39 24.65
CA GLY A 195 0.58 -5.46 25.17
C GLY A 195 0.70 -4.15 24.37
N VAL A 196 -0.07 -3.98 23.29
CA VAL A 196 -0.13 -2.71 22.56
C VAL A 196 -1.04 -1.75 23.32
N GLY A 197 -0.55 -0.55 23.58
CA GLY A 197 -1.29 0.47 24.33
C GLY A 197 -0.88 1.88 23.94
N ARG A 198 -1.25 2.85 24.77
CA ARG A 198 -0.81 4.23 24.66
C ARG A 198 -0.22 4.70 25.98
N ASP A 199 0.78 5.55 25.92
CA ASP A 199 1.31 6.22 27.11
C ASP A 199 0.43 7.41 27.53
N ARG A 200 0.92 8.20 28.50
CA ARG A 200 0.19 9.36 29.03
C ARG A 200 0.10 10.53 28.04
N THR A 201 1.02 10.61 27.08
CA THR A 201 0.98 11.60 25.99
C THR A 201 0.12 11.14 24.82
N GLY A 202 -0.33 9.88 24.85
CA GLY A 202 -1.13 9.27 23.81
C GLY A 202 -0.30 8.56 22.74
N GLU A 203 1.01 8.47 22.90
CA GLU A 203 1.90 7.82 21.94
C GLU A 203 1.79 6.29 22.02
N PRO A 204 1.90 5.56 20.90
CA PRO A 204 1.72 4.12 20.88
C PRO A 204 2.89 3.41 21.59
N THR A 205 2.57 2.42 22.41
CA THR A 205 3.55 1.64 23.18
C THR A 205 3.33 0.14 23.02
N ILE A 206 4.41 -0.63 23.24
CA ILE A 206 4.37 -2.09 23.31
C ILE A 206 4.96 -2.54 24.65
N SER A 207 4.19 -3.33 25.38
CA SER A 207 4.57 -3.95 26.65
C SER A 207 4.93 -5.42 26.45
N TYR A 208 6.11 -5.79 26.94
CA TYR A 208 6.63 -7.16 26.91
C TYR A 208 6.77 -7.68 28.34
N HIS A 209 6.19 -8.86 28.58
CA HIS A 209 6.39 -9.65 29.80
C HIS A 209 6.91 -11.01 29.38
N LEU A 210 8.10 -11.36 29.85
CA LEU A 210 8.81 -12.56 29.44
C LEU A 210 9.86 -12.95 30.45
N GLU A 211 10.24 -14.22 30.48
CA GLU A 211 11.39 -14.70 31.25
C GLU A 211 12.59 -14.88 30.32
N ILE A 212 13.71 -14.26 30.71
CA ILE A 212 15.03 -14.41 30.09
C ILE A 212 15.96 -14.96 31.16
N ASP A 213 16.60 -16.11 30.91
CA ASP A 213 17.50 -16.80 31.85
C ASP A 213 16.90 -16.96 33.26
N ASP A 214 15.65 -17.41 33.33
CA ASP A 214 14.88 -17.61 34.57
C ASP A 214 14.67 -16.34 35.42
N ARG A 215 14.86 -15.15 34.84
CA ARG A 215 14.51 -13.86 35.45
C ARG A 215 13.31 -13.24 34.74
N PRO A 216 12.27 -12.80 35.48
CA PRO A 216 11.15 -12.09 34.87
C PRO A 216 11.62 -10.71 34.39
N VAL A 217 11.30 -10.42 33.13
CA VAL A 217 11.57 -9.15 32.46
C VAL A 217 10.25 -8.51 32.09
N SER A 218 10.08 -7.25 32.48
CA SER A 218 8.97 -6.42 32.04
C SER A 218 9.53 -5.16 31.39
N ALA A 219 9.23 -4.94 30.11
CA ALA A 219 9.70 -3.78 29.35
C ALA A 219 8.56 -3.11 28.60
N VAL A 220 8.56 -1.78 28.58
CA VAL A 220 7.64 -0.96 27.78
C VAL A 220 8.48 -0.16 26.80
N THR A 221 8.16 -0.27 25.52
CA THR A 221 8.85 0.43 24.44
C THR A 221 7.91 1.35 23.68
N HIS A 222 8.41 2.46 23.15
CA HIS A 222 7.72 3.24 22.13
C HIS A 222 7.55 2.40 20.88
N ALA A 223 6.34 2.33 20.31
CA ALA A 223 6.00 1.36 19.26
C ALA A 223 6.63 1.67 17.89
N ASP A 224 6.88 2.95 17.58
CA ASP A 224 7.49 3.32 16.29
C ASP A 224 9.02 3.33 16.33
N THR A 225 9.60 3.91 17.38
CA THR A 225 11.06 4.09 17.52
C THR A 225 11.76 2.89 18.15
N GLY A 226 11.05 2.11 18.97
CA GLY A 226 11.63 1.04 19.80
C GLY A 226 12.40 1.55 21.02
N GLU A 227 12.29 2.84 21.37
CA GLU A 227 12.89 3.40 22.59
C GLU A 227 12.34 2.68 23.83
N ILE A 228 13.22 2.24 24.73
CA ILE A 228 12.83 1.60 25.99
C ILE A 228 12.41 2.68 26.99
N LEU A 229 11.10 2.82 27.20
CA LEU A 229 10.51 3.79 28.12
C LEU A 229 10.63 3.35 29.58
N SER A 230 10.53 2.04 29.83
CA SER A 230 10.81 1.44 31.12
C SER A 230 11.18 -0.03 30.98
N ALA A 231 12.07 -0.52 31.84
CA ALA A 231 12.41 -1.94 31.91
C ALA A 231 12.70 -2.35 33.36
N THR A 232 12.30 -3.56 33.73
CA THR A 232 12.64 -4.20 35.00
C THR A 232 13.11 -5.62 34.75
N VAL A 233 14.11 -6.07 35.52
CA VAL A 233 14.63 -7.46 35.51
C VAL A 233 14.66 -7.97 36.93
N GLY A 234 13.95 -9.07 37.21
CA GLY A 234 13.84 -9.60 38.57
C GLY A 234 13.24 -8.59 39.57
N GLY A 235 12.43 -7.64 39.08
CA GLY A 235 11.87 -6.55 39.89
C GLY A 235 12.78 -5.34 40.09
N LEU A 236 14.05 -5.39 39.68
CA LEU A 236 14.96 -4.24 39.71
C LEU A 236 14.74 -3.37 38.48
N ARG A 237 14.58 -2.06 38.69
CA ARG A 237 14.46 -1.08 37.61
C ARG A 237 15.82 -0.92 36.95
N ILE A 238 15.85 -1.10 35.64
CA ILE A 238 17.01 -0.72 34.84
C ILE A 238 16.76 0.71 34.44
N ASP A 239 17.71 1.59 34.75
CA ASP A 239 17.66 2.96 34.23
C ASP A 239 17.67 2.84 32.72
N GLY A 240 16.53 3.19 32.12
CA GLY A 240 16.39 3.27 30.68
C GLY A 240 17.46 4.23 30.20
N ARG A 241 18.57 3.70 29.70
CA ARG A 241 19.43 4.53 28.85
C ARG A 241 18.51 4.98 27.74
N ARG A 242 18.30 6.30 27.66
CA ARG A 242 17.98 6.96 26.40
C ARG A 242 19.09 6.59 25.42
N THR A 243 18.99 5.41 24.82
CA THR A 243 19.67 5.10 23.57
C THR A 243 18.80 5.72 22.50
N GLY A 244 18.70 7.05 22.54
CA GLY A 244 17.91 7.80 21.60
C GLY A 244 18.52 7.60 20.23
N ALA A 245 17.77 7.01 19.32
CA ALA A 245 17.61 7.72 18.07
C ALA A 245 17.02 9.07 18.50
N GLU A 246 17.74 10.17 18.24
CA GLU A 246 17.19 11.49 18.55
C GLU A 246 15.78 11.56 17.94
N PRO A 247 14.77 11.96 18.73
CA PRO A 247 13.47 12.26 18.16
C PRO A 247 13.72 13.23 17.02
N LEU A 248 13.32 12.87 15.79
CA LEU A 248 13.24 13.84 14.71
C LEU A 248 12.38 14.98 15.25
N ALA A 249 13.03 16.11 15.53
CA ALA A 249 12.43 17.20 16.27
C ALA A 249 11.12 17.61 15.60
N GLY A 250 10.07 17.67 16.41
CA GLY A 250 8.72 18.06 16.01
C GLY A 250 8.59 19.56 15.71
N ASP A 251 9.44 20.10 14.86
CA ASP A 251 9.06 21.27 14.09
C ASP A 251 8.25 20.75 12.90
N SER A 252 7.01 21.23 12.78
CA SER A 252 6.21 21.00 11.59
C SER A 252 7.08 21.34 10.38
N PRO A 253 7.38 20.38 9.51
CA PRO A 253 8.38 20.58 8.49
C PRO A 253 7.92 21.71 7.57
N ALA A 254 8.80 22.70 7.37
CA ALA A 254 8.44 23.91 6.65
C ALA A 254 8.32 23.59 5.16
N GLU A 255 7.15 23.89 4.59
CA GLU A 255 6.89 23.75 3.17
C GLU A 255 7.16 25.07 2.44
N VAL A 256 7.84 24.97 1.31
CA VAL A 256 8.08 26.10 0.40
C VAL A 256 7.37 25.82 -0.91
N VAL A 257 6.55 26.77 -1.35
CA VAL A 257 5.73 26.64 -2.57
C VAL A 257 6.24 27.60 -3.63
N HIS A 258 6.47 27.08 -4.84
CA HIS A 258 6.78 27.87 -6.03
C HIS A 258 5.69 27.67 -7.09
N PRO A 259 5.02 28.75 -7.57
CA PRO A 259 3.99 28.64 -8.60
C PRO A 259 4.60 28.28 -9.96
N LEU A 260 3.90 27.47 -10.74
CA LEU A 260 4.29 27.09 -12.11
C LEU A 260 3.19 27.51 -13.10
N PRO A 261 3.51 27.62 -14.41
CA PRO A 261 2.50 27.94 -15.42
C PRO A 261 1.34 26.95 -15.43
N GLY A 262 0.16 27.40 -15.82
CA GLY A 262 -1.01 26.52 -15.99
C GLY A 262 -1.74 26.14 -14.71
N GLY A 263 -1.42 26.77 -13.56
CA GLY A 263 -2.07 26.51 -12.27
C GLY A 263 -1.41 25.41 -11.45
N PHE A 264 -0.24 24.93 -11.89
CA PHE A 264 0.57 23.97 -11.15
C PHE A 264 1.39 24.66 -10.07
N SER A 265 1.85 23.89 -9.09
CA SER A 265 2.81 24.34 -8.08
C SER A 265 3.85 23.27 -7.79
N ALA A 266 5.08 23.70 -7.58
CA ALA A 266 6.12 22.88 -6.94
C ALA A 266 6.10 23.13 -5.43
N VAL A 267 6.21 22.08 -4.62
CA VAL A 267 6.31 22.19 -3.17
C VAL A 267 7.56 21.45 -2.71
N LEU A 268 8.47 22.14 -2.02
CA LEU A 268 9.62 21.55 -1.35
C LEU A 268 9.29 21.33 0.12
N GLN A 269 9.50 20.11 0.59
CA GLN A 269 9.57 19.82 2.01
C GLN A 269 11.02 20.04 2.48
N THR A 270 11.24 21.07 3.30
CA THR A 270 12.62 21.49 3.64
C THR A 270 13.35 20.55 4.60
N ALA A 271 12.60 19.77 5.39
CA ALA A 271 13.18 18.87 6.38
C ALA A 271 13.81 17.61 5.77
N ASP A 272 13.19 17.06 4.72
CA ASP A 272 13.60 15.80 4.09
C ASP A 272 14.01 15.97 2.62
N GLY A 273 13.84 17.16 2.04
CA GLY A 273 14.09 17.39 0.63
C GLY A 273 13.15 16.61 -0.28
N ALA A 274 11.89 16.33 0.07
CA ALA A 274 10.93 15.83 -0.92
C ALA A 274 10.40 16.97 -1.79
N ILE A 275 10.25 16.75 -3.10
CA ILE A 275 9.57 17.68 -4.01
C ILE A 275 8.24 17.10 -4.43
N ARG A 276 7.18 17.91 -4.39
CA ARG A 276 5.87 17.57 -4.95
C ARG A 276 5.50 18.50 -6.08
N ILE A 277 4.83 17.96 -7.09
CA ILE A 277 4.14 18.75 -8.12
C ILE A 277 2.65 18.59 -7.91
N GLU A 278 1.93 19.70 -7.75
CA GLU A 278 0.50 19.70 -7.41
C GLU A 278 -0.31 20.54 -8.39
N HIS A 279 -1.62 20.27 -8.46
CA HIS A 279 -2.57 21.04 -9.25
C HIS A 279 -3.95 21.03 -8.57
N PRO A 280 -4.68 22.16 -8.45
CA PRO A 280 -5.96 22.22 -7.72
C PRO A 280 -7.08 21.32 -8.25
N ARG A 281 -7.00 20.91 -9.52
CA ARG A 281 -7.93 19.96 -10.18
C ARG A 281 -7.61 18.49 -9.88
N HIS A 282 -6.50 18.19 -9.22
CA HIS A 282 -6.08 16.85 -8.85
C HIS A 282 -6.01 16.76 -7.32
N LEU A 283 -6.56 15.70 -6.75
CA LEU A 283 -6.39 15.44 -5.32
C LEU A 283 -4.93 15.07 -5.08
N GLY A 284 -4.22 15.60 -4.08
CA GLY A 284 -2.82 15.21 -3.82
C GLY A 284 -1.81 15.55 -4.95
N PRO A 285 -0.53 15.17 -4.80
CA PRO A 285 0.50 15.48 -5.78
C PRO A 285 0.35 14.64 -7.04
N LEU A 286 0.65 15.22 -8.21
CA LEU A 286 0.84 14.51 -9.49
C LEU A 286 2.17 13.76 -9.53
N ALA A 287 3.18 14.30 -8.87
CA ALA A 287 4.47 13.66 -8.65
C ALA A 287 4.95 13.90 -7.23
N LEU A 288 5.48 12.86 -6.60
CA LEU A 288 6.27 12.95 -5.38
C LEU A 288 7.67 12.45 -5.70
N ASP A 289 8.66 13.31 -5.54
CA ASP A 289 10.07 13.03 -5.79
C ASP A 289 10.85 13.12 -4.47
N PRO A 290 11.02 11.98 -3.76
CA PRO A 290 11.83 11.93 -2.56
C PRO A 290 13.27 12.39 -2.81
N PHE A 291 13.99 12.73 -1.74
CA PHE A 291 15.40 13.07 -1.89
C PHE A 291 16.20 11.88 -2.45
N PRO A 292 17.13 12.10 -3.41
CA PRO A 292 17.89 11.01 -4.03
C PRO A 292 18.68 10.18 -3.02
N VAL A 293 18.94 8.92 -3.37
CA VAL A 293 19.70 7.98 -2.54
C VAL A 293 20.91 7.45 -3.30
N ASP A 294 21.87 6.90 -2.57
CA ASP A 294 23.01 6.18 -3.14
C ASP A 294 22.84 4.66 -2.99
N ARG A 295 23.87 3.88 -3.32
CA ARG A 295 23.85 2.41 -3.18
C ARG A 295 23.74 1.90 -1.73
N ARG A 296 23.99 2.73 -0.70
CA ARG A 296 23.96 2.31 0.72
C ARG A 296 22.55 2.38 1.28
N ILE A 297 21.70 3.22 0.69
CA ILE A 297 20.36 3.52 1.16
C ILE A 297 19.34 3.05 0.12
N PRO A 298 18.39 2.17 0.48
CA PRO A 298 17.42 1.68 -0.48
C PRO A 298 16.39 2.76 -0.85
N ALA A 299 15.90 2.69 -2.09
CA ALA A 299 14.89 3.56 -2.67
C ALA A 299 13.47 2.97 -2.48
N GLY A 300 12.84 3.23 -1.33
CA GLY A 300 11.46 2.76 -1.06
C GLY A 300 10.37 3.66 -1.64
N VAL A 301 9.23 3.06 -2.00
CA VAL A 301 8.17 3.63 -2.84
C VAL A 301 6.94 4.16 -2.07
N ARG A 302 6.85 3.84 -0.78
CA ARG A 302 5.75 4.25 0.09
C ARG A 302 6.28 4.98 1.30
N ARG A 303 7.20 4.33 2.01
CA ARG A 303 7.98 4.98 3.07
C ARG A 303 9.40 5.14 2.54
N PRO A 304 9.80 6.31 2.00
CA PRO A 304 11.16 6.51 1.55
C PRO A 304 12.10 6.53 2.77
N ALA A 305 13.40 6.43 2.55
CA ALA A 305 14.35 6.54 3.64
C ALA A 305 14.21 7.91 4.33
N ALA A 306 14.00 7.91 5.65
CA ALA A 306 14.01 9.15 6.42
C ALA A 306 15.43 9.74 6.37
N ARG A 307 15.58 10.92 5.79
CA ARG A 307 16.85 11.65 5.74
C ARG A 307 16.62 13.07 6.21
N MET A 308 17.53 13.56 7.04
CA MET A 308 17.57 14.99 7.34
C MET A 308 18.37 15.68 6.25
N VAL A 309 17.77 16.70 5.66
CA VAL A 309 18.35 17.47 4.58
C VAL A 309 18.41 18.92 5.00
N THR A 310 19.49 19.60 4.64
CA THR A 310 19.56 21.05 4.73
C THR A 310 19.16 21.65 3.39
N SER A 311 18.15 22.51 3.40
CA SER A 311 17.66 23.19 2.20
C SER A 311 17.91 24.70 2.25
N THR A 312 18.48 25.22 1.16
CA THR A 312 18.58 26.65 0.87
C THR A 312 17.59 27.00 -0.23
N VAL A 313 16.78 28.03 -0.01
CA VAL A 313 15.69 28.43 -0.89
C VAL A 313 15.90 29.84 -1.39
N GLU A 314 15.98 29.98 -2.70
CA GLU A 314 16.00 31.25 -3.44
C GLU A 314 14.81 31.28 -4.41
N ASP A 315 14.48 32.47 -4.93
CA ASP A 315 13.27 32.68 -5.74
C ASP A 315 13.19 31.79 -6.99
N GLN A 316 14.33 31.47 -7.62
CA GLN A 316 14.38 30.67 -8.85
C GLN A 316 15.19 29.37 -8.70
N ARG A 317 15.63 29.07 -7.48
CA ARG A 317 16.54 27.96 -7.23
C ARG A 317 16.37 27.39 -5.83
N TRP A 318 16.26 26.07 -5.74
CA TRP A 318 16.33 25.34 -4.46
C TRP A 318 17.55 24.45 -4.45
N ILE A 319 18.26 24.42 -3.32
CA ILE A 319 19.41 23.53 -3.11
C ILE A 319 19.14 22.72 -1.86
N SER A 320 19.30 21.41 -1.93
CA SER A 320 19.07 20.48 -0.84
C SER A 320 20.24 19.51 -0.73
N THR A 321 20.78 19.29 0.47
CA THR A 321 21.91 18.36 0.69
C THR A 321 21.83 17.63 2.03
N ASP A 322 22.27 16.38 2.02
CA ASP A 322 22.50 15.56 3.22
C ASP A 322 23.99 15.52 3.64
N GLY A 323 24.84 16.29 2.96
CA GLY A 323 26.30 16.29 3.13
C GLY A 323 27.08 15.42 2.14
N GLU A 324 26.46 14.47 1.45
CA GLU A 324 27.08 13.59 0.44
C GLU A 324 26.47 13.80 -0.95
N ILE A 325 25.15 13.88 -1.01
CA ILE A 325 24.35 14.19 -2.19
C ILE A 325 23.92 15.65 -2.15
N VAL A 326 23.99 16.31 -3.29
CA VAL A 326 23.46 17.66 -3.50
C VAL A 326 22.44 17.59 -4.63
N ARG A 327 21.22 18.05 -4.37
CA ARG A 327 20.19 18.27 -5.39
C ARG A 327 19.95 19.75 -5.55
N THR A 328 20.11 20.23 -6.78
CA THR A 328 19.75 21.58 -7.22
C THR A 328 18.49 21.49 -8.08
N VAL A 329 17.52 22.35 -7.81
CA VAL A 329 16.31 22.55 -8.61
C VAL A 329 16.33 23.97 -9.14
N GLU A 330 16.18 24.14 -10.45
CA GLU A 330 16.05 25.43 -11.11
C GLU A 330 14.70 25.52 -11.80
N PHE A 331 14.03 26.66 -11.64
CA PHE A 331 12.74 26.91 -12.27
C PHE A 331 12.97 27.61 -13.60
N ALA A 332 12.81 26.87 -14.70
CA ALA A 332 13.01 27.43 -16.04
C ALA A 332 12.04 26.83 -17.05
N ARG A 333 11.74 27.61 -18.10
CA ARG A 333 11.00 27.17 -19.30
C ARG A 333 9.68 26.45 -18.96
N GLY A 334 9.00 26.91 -17.91
CA GLY A 334 7.71 26.36 -17.45
C GLY A 334 7.78 24.98 -16.78
N GLY A 335 8.95 24.56 -16.31
CA GLY A 335 9.14 23.30 -15.58
C GLY A 335 10.18 23.42 -14.49
N LEU A 336 10.65 22.26 -14.01
CA LEU A 336 11.70 22.14 -13.01
C LEU A 336 12.87 21.37 -13.62
N ASP A 337 14.03 22.00 -13.71
CA ASP A 337 15.28 21.35 -14.08
C ASP A 337 15.98 20.89 -12.79
N VAL A 338 16.26 19.59 -12.68
CA VAL A 338 16.81 18.99 -11.47
C VAL A 338 18.18 18.39 -11.77
N ALA A 339 19.19 18.84 -11.04
CA ALA A 339 20.55 18.34 -11.11
C ALA A 339 20.95 17.73 -9.76
N VAL A 340 21.37 16.47 -9.78
CA VAL A 340 21.83 15.73 -8.59
C VAL A 340 23.29 15.37 -8.78
N THR A 341 24.10 15.56 -7.74
CA THR A 341 25.52 15.16 -7.72
C THR A 341 25.86 14.47 -6.41
N HIS A 342 26.77 13.50 -6.47
CA HIS A 342 27.37 12.83 -5.30
C HIS A 342 28.81 13.30 -5.14
N ARG A 343 29.21 13.74 -3.95
CA ARG A 343 30.55 14.30 -3.69
C ARG A 343 31.69 13.34 -4.03
N ASP A 344 31.52 12.07 -3.67
CA ASP A 344 32.53 11.02 -3.93
C ASP A 344 32.33 10.26 -5.24
N GLY A 345 31.39 10.70 -6.10
CA GLY A 345 31.14 10.06 -7.39
C GLY A 345 30.47 8.69 -7.33
N GLU A 346 29.84 8.33 -6.22
CA GLU A 346 29.07 7.08 -6.07
C GLU A 346 27.81 7.07 -6.95
N ARG A 347 27.28 5.87 -7.18
CA ARG A 347 26.02 5.66 -7.92
C ARG A 347 24.84 6.26 -7.15
N ILE A 348 24.01 7.04 -7.86
CA ILE A 348 22.81 7.71 -7.35
C ILE A 348 21.57 7.10 -7.99
N ALA A 349 20.49 7.02 -7.23
CA ALA A 349 19.16 6.66 -7.70
C ALA A 349 18.12 7.71 -7.32
N ILE A 350 17.24 8.04 -8.27
CA ILE A 350 15.95 8.69 -8.03
C ILE A 350 14.84 7.70 -8.31
N PHE A 351 13.71 7.92 -7.65
CA PHE A 351 12.58 7.01 -7.70
C PHE A 351 11.25 7.75 -7.53
N PRO A 352 11.00 8.85 -8.30
CA PRO A 352 9.76 9.59 -8.18
C PRO A 352 8.51 8.74 -8.42
N TRP A 353 7.45 9.05 -7.68
CA TRP A 353 6.17 8.34 -7.72
C TRP A 353 5.14 9.12 -8.50
N SER A 354 4.32 8.36 -9.21
CA SER A 354 3.19 8.87 -9.95
C SER A 354 2.02 9.03 -9.00
N GLY A 355 1.49 10.25 -8.91
CA GLY A 355 0.19 10.49 -8.29
C GLY A 355 -0.99 10.24 -9.23
N PHE A 356 -0.69 10.00 -10.51
CA PHE A 356 -1.71 9.72 -11.52
C PHE A 356 -2.38 8.38 -11.23
N ARG A 357 -3.70 8.39 -11.38
CA ARG A 357 -4.54 7.24 -11.09
C ARG A 357 -5.08 6.59 -12.35
N ALA A 358 -5.70 7.40 -13.20
CA ALA A 358 -6.16 7.00 -14.52
C ALA A 358 -5.41 7.85 -15.54
N ALA A 359 -4.43 7.25 -16.22
CA ALA A 359 -3.58 7.97 -17.15
C ALA A 359 -3.15 7.09 -18.31
N THR A 360 -2.91 7.71 -19.46
CA THR A 360 -2.12 7.11 -20.52
C THR A 360 -0.65 7.39 -20.24
N LEU A 361 0.16 6.33 -20.23
CA LEU A 361 1.62 6.41 -20.10
C LEU A 361 2.25 6.17 -21.47
N THR A 362 3.00 7.16 -21.95
CA THR A 362 3.83 7.04 -23.16
C THR A 362 5.30 7.15 -22.80
N VAL A 363 6.09 6.16 -23.21
CA VAL A 363 7.54 6.08 -22.97
C VAL A 363 8.26 6.11 -24.30
N THR A 364 9.20 7.04 -24.46
CA THR A 364 10.06 7.10 -25.63
C THR A 364 11.50 7.02 -25.18
N SER A 365 12.27 6.10 -25.78
CA SER A 365 13.69 5.93 -25.48
C SER A 365 14.48 5.91 -26.79
N PRO A 366 15.69 6.50 -26.85
CA PRO A 366 16.51 6.49 -28.07
C PRO A 366 16.87 5.08 -28.56
N SER A 367 16.97 4.12 -27.64
CA SER A 367 17.25 2.71 -27.96
C SER A 367 16.02 1.95 -28.46
N ALA A 368 14.81 2.49 -28.30
CA ALA A 368 13.56 1.86 -28.74
C ALA A 368 13.15 2.39 -30.13
N GLY A 369 12.82 1.47 -31.05
CA GLY A 369 12.44 1.82 -32.42
C GLY A 369 11.11 2.59 -32.55
N SER A 370 10.23 2.50 -31.55
CA SER A 370 8.96 3.23 -31.49
C SER A 370 8.56 3.53 -30.04
N PRO A 371 7.84 4.63 -29.76
CA PRO A 371 7.26 4.88 -28.45
C PRO A 371 6.33 3.75 -28.02
N ALA A 372 6.40 3.37 -26.75
CA ALA A 372 5.44 2.47 -26.13
C ALA A 372 4.37 3.30 -25.41
N SER A 373 3.09 3.07 -25.70
CA SER A 373 1.97 3.80 -25.08
C SER A 373 0.86 2.83 -24.67
N ALA A 374 0.38 2.95 -23.43
CA ALA A 374 -0.71 2.14 -22.90
C ALA A 374 -1.36 2.83 -21.69
N HIS A 375 -2.55 2.36 -21.31
CA HIS A 375 -3.18 2.74 -20.05
C HIS A 375 -2.33 2.30 -18.88
N TYR A 376 -2.22 3.20 -17.89
CA TYR A 376 -1.60 2.89 -16.62
C TYR A 376 -2.48 1.93 -15.82
N ILE A 377 -2.18 0.64 -15.92
CA ILE A 377 -2.90 -0.45 -15.26
C ILE A 377 -1.90 -1.25 -14.46
N ARG A 378 -1.94 -1.02 -13.15
CA ARG A 378 -0.97 -1.59 -12.23
C ARG A 378 -1.09 -3.12 -12.17
N GLY A 379 0.03 -3.79 -12.43
CA GLY A 379 0.11 -5.25 -12.56
C GLY A 379 0.05 -5.75 -14.01
N VAL A 380 -0.36 -4.90 -14.96
CA VAL A 380 -0.33 -5.18 -16.41
C VAL A 380 0.78 -4.37 -17.06
N TRP A 381 0.64 -3.04 -17.05
CA TRP A 381 1.63 -2.10 -17.56
C TRP A 381 1.53 -0.74 -16.85
N PRO A 382 2.61 -0.27 -16.21
CA PRO A 382 3.84 -0.99 -15.90
C PRO A 382 3.59 -2.22 -15.01
N ARG A 383 4.41 -3.26 -15.18
CA ARG A 383 4.35 -4.43 -14.31
C ARG A 383 4.72 -4.04 -12.88
N ASP A 384 4.04 -4.65 -11.92
CA ASP A 384 4.34 -4.48 -10.50
C ASP A 384 5.01 -5.76 -9.98
N LEU A 385 6.32 -5.68 -9.76
CA LEU A 385 7.15 -6.77 -9.25
C LEU A 385 7.49 -6.51 -7.78
N THR A 386 6.47 -6.23 -6.97
CA THR A 386 6.65 -5.92 -5.54
C THR A 386 7.60 -6.91 -4.88
N ASP A 387 8.58 -6.39 -4.12
CA ASP A 387 9.67 -7.14 -3.46
C ASP A 387 10.81 -7.64 -4.37
N PHE A 388 10.62 -7.56 -5.68
CA PHE A 388 11.47 -8.14 -6.73
C PHE A 388 11.66 -7.19 -7.92
N GLU A 389 11.59 -5.89 -7.69
CA GLU A 389 11.64 -4.83 -8.71
C GLU A 389 12.92 -4.91 -9.55
N ALA A 390 14.05 -5.26 -8.94
CA ALA A 390 15.30 -5.54 -9.63
C ALA A 390 15.20 -6.59 -10.77
N ALA A 391 14.14 -7.40 -10.79
CA ALA A 391 13.81 -8.35 -11.85
C ALA A 391 12.92 -7.77 -12.97
N ALA A 392 12.76 -6.46 -13.13
CA ALA A 392 12.01 -5.91 -14.26
C ALA A 392 12.77 -6.05 -15.59
N GLU A 393 12.05 -6.31 -16.67
CA GLU A 393 12.61 -6.50 -18.03
C GLU A 393 12.72 -5.17 -18.79
N ASP A 394 11.86 -4.20 -18.43
CA ASP A 394 11.72 -2.91 -19.10
C ASP A 394 12.76 -1.90 -18.61
N VAL A 395 14.04 -2.27 -18.77
CA VAL A 395 15.19 -1.41 -18.50
C VAL A 395 15.71 -0.85 -19.81
N CYS A 396 15.81 0.47 -19.91
CA CYS A 396 16.39 1.17 -21.06
C CYS A 396 17.48 2.15 -20.65
N GLU A 397 18.20 2.67 -21.64
CA GLU A 397 19.17 3.75 -21.41
C GLU A 397 18.42 5.00 -20.93
N ALA A 398 18.91 5.64 -19.86
CA ALA A 398 18.23 6.79 -19.28
C ALA A 398 18.38 8.06 -20.13
N GLN A 399 19.53 8.25 -20.77
CA GLN A 399 19.82 9.46 -21.52
C GLN A 399 18.88 9.61 -22.71
N GLY A 400 18.17 10.74 -22.77
CA GLY A 400 17.20 11.02 -23.83
C GLY A 400 15.89 10.24 -23.70
N THR A 401 15.72 9.43 -22.66
CA THR A 401 14.44 8.78 -22.38
C THR A 401 13.47 9.78 -21.77
N GLN A 402 12.22 9.72 -22.22
CA GLN A 402 11.11 10.48 -21.67
C GLN A 402 9.95 9.55 -21.30
N ALA A 403 9.25 9.90 -20.23
CA ALA A 403 7.92 9.37 -19.94
C ALA A 403 6.91 10.52 -19.83
N VAL A 404 5.77 10.35 -20.48
CA VAL A 404 4.66 11.30 -20.51
C VAL A 404 3.43 10.62 -19.93
N TRP A 405 2.88 11.21 -18.88
CA TRP A 405 1.65 10.80 -18.24
C TRP A 405 0.57 11.81 -18.58
N ILE A 406 -0.57 11.36 -19.09
CA ILE A 406 -1.73 12.20 -19.38
C ILE A 406 -2.89 11.66 -18.57
N GLU A 407 -3.36 12.44 -17.59
CA GLU A 407 -4.51 12.08 -16.76
C GLU A 407 -5.79 12.09 -17.59
N THR A 408 -6.50 10.96 -17.62
CA THR A 408 -7.66 10.76 -18.48
C THR A 408 -8.84 11.64 -18.06
N SER A 409 -8.99 11.90 -16.76
CA SER A 409 -10.16 12.63 -16.21
C SER A 409 -10.04 14.16 -16.34
N THR A 410 -8.84 14.73 -16.14
CA THR A 410 -8.63 16.18 -16.08
C THR A 410 -7.86 16.75 -17.27
N GLY A 411 -7.19 15.87 -18.03
CA GLY A 411 -6.24 16.24 -19.08
C GLY A 411 -4.92 16.79 -18.58
N LEU A 412 -4.60 16.68 -17.29
CA LEU A 412 -3.30 17.12 -16.77
C LEU A 412 -2.20 16.22 -17.33
N GLU A 413 -1.14 16.83 -17.87
CA GLU A 413 0.04 16.13 -18.38
C GLU A 413 1.22 16.39 -17.46
N LEU A 414 1.98 15.34 -17.16
CA LEU A 414 3.33 15.46 -16.60
C LEU A 414 4.31 14.67 -17.45
N ARG A 415 5.37 15.35 -17.84
CA ARG A 415 6.50 14.74 -18.51
C ARG A 415 7.74 14.75 -17.62
N ILE A 416 8.46 13.64 -17.63
CA ILE A 416 9.81 13.51 -17.08
C ILE A 416 10.79 13.20 -18.22
N GLU A 417 11.86 13.97 -18.32
CA GLU A 417 12.93 13.82 -19.31
C GLU A 417 14.26 13.61 -18.57
N VAL A 418 15.04 12.59 -18.92
CA VAL A 418 16.38 12.37 -18.33
C VAL A 418 17.46 12.72 -19.35
N ASN A 419 18.42 13.54 -18.93
CA ASN A 419 19.46 14.10 -19.79
C ASN A 419 20.87 13.58 -19.46
N SER A 420 20.98 12.63 -18.53
CA SER A 420 22.26 12.01 -18.14
C SER A 420 22.30 10.52 -18.51
N PRO A 421 23.50 9.96 -18.77
CA PRO A 421 23.70 8.52 -18.89
C PRO A 421 23.23 7.79 -17.63
N GLY A 422 22.67 6.60 -17.80
CA GLY A 422 22.18 5.79 -16.69
C GLY A 422 21.24 4.69 -17.15
N GLN A 423 20.59 4.05 -16.18
CA GLN A 423 19.54 3.06 -16.41
C GLN A 423 18.21 3.63 -15.96
N TRP A 424 17.21 3.54 -16.82
CA TRP A 424 15.83 3.87 -16.53
C TRP A 424 15.02 2.59 -16.43
N ARG A 425 14.18 2.49 -15.41
CA ARG A 425 13.24 1.39 -15.19
C ARG A 425 11.87 1.94 -14.82
N ILE A 426 10.80 1.42 -15.43
CA ILE A 426 9.43 1.81 -15.11
C ILE A 426 8.75 0.64 -14.40
N GLU A 427 8.27 0.89 -13.19
CA GLU A 427 7.80 -0.17 -12.30
C GLU A 427 6.62 0.32 -11.47
N GLY A 428 5.58 -0.51 -11.36
CA GLY A 428 4.46 -0.28 -10.44
C GLY A 428 3.99 1.18 -10.41
N PRO A 429 4.06 1.88 -9.25
CA PRO A 429 3.60 3.26 -9.09
C PRO A 429 4.65 4.33 -9.36
N HIS A 430 5.84 3.98 -9.86
CA HIS A 430 6.88 4.97 -10.18
C HIS A 430 6.60 5.70 -11.48
N LEU A 431 6.92 7.00 -11.51
CA LEU A 431 7.10 7.71 -12.78
C LEU A 431 8.33 7.16 -13.50
N ALA A 432 9.42 6.98 -12.75
CA ALA A 432 10.68 6.43 -13.22
C ALA A 432 11.53 6.02 -12.02
N ARG A 433 12.24 4.91 -12.10
CA ARG A 433 13.45 4.68 -11.31
C ARG A 433 14.64 4.89 -12.21
N VAL A 434 15.49 5.84 -11.86
CA VAL A 434 16.64 6.21 -12.69
C VAL A 434 17.90 6.14 -11.85
N CYS A 435 18.88 5.36 -12.31
CA CYS A 435 20.15 5.19 -11.64
C CYS A 435 21.29 5.65 -12.55
N ALA A 436 22.19 6.47 -12.03
CA ALA A 436 23.34 7.02 -12.77
C ALA A 436 24.60 7.08 -11.89
N GLU A 437 25.76 7.13 -12.52
CA GLU A 437 27.05 7.28 -11.82
C GLU A 437 27.34 8.75 -11.56
N ALA A 438 27.68 9.09 -10.31
CA ALA A 438 28.12 10.41 -9.83
C ALA A 438 27.16 11.61 -10.00
N SER A 439 26.35 11.66 -11.05
CA SER A 439 25.46 12.77 -11.37
C SER A 439 24.25 12.35 -12.19
N LEU A 440 23.13 13.04 -11.99
CA LEU A 440 21.89 12.80 -12.70
C LEU A 440 21.16 14.12 -12.96
N ASN A 441 20.79 14.35 -14.23
CA ASN A 441 20.01 15.51 -14.63
C ASN A 441 18.68 15.05 -15.22
N TYR A 442 17.59 15.59 -14.72
CA TYR A 442 16.24 15.27 -15.18
C TYR A 442 15.33 16.47 -15.05
N ARG A 443 14.23 16.46 -15.79
CA ARG A 443 13.32 17.61 -15.89
C ARG A 443 11.88 17.18 -15.76
N TYR A 444 11.12 17.93 -14.95
CA TYR A 444 9.66 17.84 -14.94
C TYR A 444 9.04 18.96 -15.77
N VAL A 445 8.09 18.60 -16.64
CA VAL A 445 7.34 19.56 -17.46
C VAL A 445 5.84 19.30 -17.28
N PRO A 446 5.19 19.97 -16.30
CA PRO A 446 3.74 19.91 -16.15
C PRO A 446 3.06 20.75 -17.23
N ARG A 447 1.93 20.27 -17.76
CA ARG A 447 1.13 20.98 -18.77
C ARG A 447 -0.34 20.72 -18.58
N ASN A 448 -1.16 21.69 -18.98
CA ASN A 448 -2.57 21.40 -19.26
C ASN A 448 -2.63 20.76 -20.65
N GLY A 449 -2.95 19.47 -20.70
CA GLY A 449 -3.24 18.79 -21.96
C GLY A 449 -4.51 19.36 -22.61
N SER A 450 -4.63 19.14 -23.91
CA SER A 450 -5.84 19.46 -24.67
C SER A 450 -6.88 18.37 -24.43
N VAL A 451 -7.81 18.57 -23.51
CA VAL A 451 -8.98 17.69 -23.33
C VAL A 451 -10.28 18.46 -23.53
N SER A 452 -11.17 17.85 -24.31
CA SER A 452 -12.59 18.20 -24.47
C SER A 452 -13.20 18.44 -23.10
N VAL A 453 -13.69 19.66 -22.86
CA VAL A 453 -14.24 20.14 -21.58
C VAL A 453 -15.21 19.13 -20.96
N ILE A 454 -14.73 18.28 -20.06
CA ILE A 454 -15.57 17.74 -19.00
C ILE A 454 -15.51 18.81 -17.92
N ALA A 455 -16.63 19.54 -17.81
CA ALA A 455 -16.74 20.71 -16.96
C ALA A 455 -16.14 20.44 -15.59
N ALA A 456 -15.17 21.28 -15.19
CA ALA A 456 -14.73 21.37 -13.82
C ALA A 456 -15.98 21.58 -12.97
N ARG A 457 -16.45 20.54 -12.27
CA ARG A 457 -17.53 20.67 -11.31
C ARG A 457 -16.99 21.53 -10.18
N SER A 458 -17.35 22.81 -10.25
CA SER A 458 -17.03 23.80 -9.26
C SER A 458 -17.67 23.40 -7.94
N ARG A 459 -17.00 23.71 -6.81
CA ARG A 459 -17.56 23.65 -5.44
C ARG A 459 -18.93 24.31 -5.29
N ASN A 460 -19.37 25.12 -6.26
CA ASN A 460 -20.63 25.86 -6.23
C ASN A 460 -21.81 25.19 -6.96
N ASP A 461 -21.63 24.11 -7.72
CA ASP A 461 -22.75 23.49 -8.46
C ASP A 461 -23.65 22.60 -7.59
N ALA A 462 -23.29 22.36 -6.33
CA ALA A 462 -24.12 21.65 -5.35
C ALA A 462 -25.40 22.42 -4.93
N ARG A 463 -25.75 23.54 -5.56
CA ARG A 463 -26.89 24.39 -5.16
C ARG A 463 -27.91 24.71 -6.25
N ARG A 464 -27.78 24.23 -7.50
CA ARG A 464 -28.77 24.52 -8.55
C ARG A 464 -29.19 23.27 -9.31
N GLY A 465 -30.35 22.77 -8.95
CA GLY A 465 -31.01 21.65 -9.63
C GLY A 465 -32.20 21.11 -8.83
N ARG A 466 -33.13 21.98 -8.41
CA ARG A 466 -34.41 21.57 -7.84
C ARG A 466 -35.52 22.23 -8.65
N GLU A 467 -35.77 21.72 -9.85
CA GLU A 467 -37.06 21.91 -10.51
C GLU A 467 -37.93 20.70 -10.16
N SER A 468 -39.01 21.02 -9.44
CA SER A 468 -40.01 20.10 -8.92
C SER A 468 -40.75 19.43 -10.06
N THR A 469 -40.67 18.11 -10.15
CA THR A 469 -41.76 17.31 -10.73
C THR A 469 -42.35 16.49 -9.60
N ASP A 470 -43.60 16.77 -9.29
CA ASP A 470 -44.35 16.20 -8.17
C ASP A 470 -44.56 14.69 -8.40
N LEU A 471 -43.69 13.89 -7.78
CA LEU A 471 -43.90 12.46 -7.52
C LEU A 471 -44.23 12.29 -6.02
N PRO A 472 -45.07 11.32 -5.65
CA PRO A 472 -45.46 11.12 -4.25
C PRO A 472 -44.23 10.94 -3.36
N ASP A 473 -44.09 11.87 -2.42
CA ASP A 473 -42.96 12.08 -1.53
C ASP A 473 -42.76 10.84 -0.63
N THR A 474 -41.89 9.92 -1.04
CA THR A 474 -41.33 8.86 -0.18
C THR A 474 -39.94 9.27 0.32
N ARG A 475 -39.78 10.57 0.63
CA ARG A 475 -38.58 11.09 1.29
C ARG A 475 -38.67 10.82 2.79
N CYS A 476 -37.90 9.85 3.25
CA CYS A 476 -37.73 9.56 4.67
C CYS A 476 -36.71 10.55 5.25
N HIS A 477 -37.18 11.57 5.97
CA HIS A 477 -36.35 12.49 6.73
C HIS A 477 -36.43 12.15 8.22
N ALA A 478 -35.30 12.01 8.90
CA ALA A 478 -35.24 11.81 10.34
C ALA A 478 -34.34 12.87 11.00
N ARG A 479 -34.90 13.63 11.94
CA ARG A 479 -34.13 14.40 12.93
C ARG A 479 -33.90 13.53 14.17
N ASP A 480 -32.68 13.64 14.69
CA ASP A 480 -32.17 13.31 16.02
C ASP A 480 -31.88 11.82 16.38
N SER A 481 -30.59 11.57 16.67
CA SER A 481 -29.93 10.37 17.24
C SER A 481 -29.58 9.17 16.32
N PRO A 482 -28.46 8.46 16.62
CA PRO A 482 -27.58 7.88 15.61
C PRO A 482 -28.14 6.57 15.07
N VAL A 483 -27.99 6.42 13.76
CA VAL A 483 -28.29 5.23 12.97
C VAL A 483 -29.79 4.96 12.79
N ARG A 484 -30.39 5.63 11.80
CA ARG A 484 -31.64 5.19 11.17
C ARG A 484 -31.33 4.58 9.80
N VAL A 485 -31.21 3.27 9.78
CA VAL A 485 -31.40 2.47 8.56
C VAL A 485 -32.84 1.96 8.63
N GLU A 486 -33.72 2.48 7.78
CA GLU A 486 -35.05 1.87 7.65
C GLU A 486 -34.92 0.58 6.83
N ALA A 487 -35.28 -0.52 7.48
CA ALA A 487 -35.22 -1.87 6.96
C ALA A 487 -36.02 -2.01 5.65
N ALA A 488 -35.37 -2.56 4.63
CA ALA A 488 -35.95 -3.13 3.42
C ALA A 488 -36.98 -2.24 2.70
N ALA A 489 -36.51 -1.42 1.76
CA ALA A 489 -37.34 -0.96 0.66
C ALA A 489 -37.68 -2.17 -0.23
N ARG A 490 -38.73 -2.92 0.15
CA ARG A 490 -39.34 -3.95 -0.70
C ARG A 490 -40.24 -3.22 -1.69
N CYS A 491 -39.80 -3.09 -2.94
CA CYS A 491 -40.67 -2.66 -4.03
C CYS A 491 -41.65 -3.79 -4.40
N SER A 492 -41.23 -5.06 -4.27
CA SER A 492 -42.08 -6.25 -4.45
C SER A 492 -41.45 -7.50 -3.78
N ALA A 493 -42.08 -8.68 -3.88
CA ALA A 493 -41.43 -9.94 -3.48
C ALA A 493 -40.30 -10.39 -4.42
N ALA A 494 -40.27 -9.87 -5.65
CA ALA A 494 -39.28 -10.17 -6.68
C ALA A 494 -38.15 -9.13 -6.75
N ASP A 495 -38.41 -7.89 -6.30
CA ASP A 495 -37.48 -6.77 -6.29
C ASP A 495 -37.26 -6.29 -4.84
N ALA A 496 -36.06 -6.50 -4.33
CA ALA A 496 -35.73 -6.19 -2.94
C ALA A 496 -34.26 -5.82 -2.77
N VAL A 497 -33.99 -4.92 -1.84
CA VAL A 497 -32.66 -4.63 -1.33
C VAL A 497 -32.65 -5.00 0.16
N ALA A 498 -31.85 -5.99 0.53
CA ALA A 498 -31.65 -6.41 1.90
C ALA A 498 -30.41 -5.71 2.47
N VAL A 499 -30.57 -5.07 3.63
CA VAL A 499 -29.55 -4.24 4.27
C VAL A 499 -29.42 -4.64 5.74
N ASP A 500 -28.19 -4.79 6.21
CA ASP A 500 -27.84 -4.85 7.62
C ASP A 500 -27.14 -3.54 8.01
N VAL A 501 -27.58 -2.96 9.11
CA VAL A 501 -27.14 -1.65 9.58
C VAL A 501 -25.65 -1.62 9.96
N ASN A 502 -25.12 -2.75 10.43
CA ASN A 502 -23.76 -2.88 10.91
C ASN A 502 -22.83 -3.47 9.84
N GLU A 503 -23.37 -4.24 8.88
CA GLU A 503 -22.56 -4.94 7.88
C GLU A 503 -22.61 -4.24 6.50
N GLY A 504 -23.74 -3.63 6.12
CA GLY A 504 -23.97 -2.97 4.83
C GLY A 504 -25.06 -3.63 3.98
N VAL A 505 -24.95 -3.56 2.65
CA VAL A 505 -25.91 -4.21 1.74
C VAL A 505 -25.60 -5.70 1.65
N MET A 506 -26.61 -6.52 1.94
CA MET A 506 -26.49 -7.98 1.99
C MET A 506 -26.91 -8.62 0.66
N GLU A 507 -27.99 -8.12 0.07
CA GLU A 507 -28.55 -8.67 -1.18
C GLU A 507 -29.26 -7.56 -1.97
N TRP A 508 -29.16 -7.61 -3.29
CA TRP A 508 -30.01 -6.83 -4.21
C TRP A 508 -30.60 -7.76 -5.26
N ARG A 509 -31.93 -7.87 -5.30
CA ARG A 509 -32.69 -8.68 -6.26
C ARG A 509 -33.53 -7.81 -7.18
N LEU A 510 -33.60 -8.21 -8.44
CA LEU A 510 -34.48 -7.64 -9.46
C LEU A 510 -35.10 -8.77 -10.29
N GLY A 511 -36.42 -8.79 -10.42
CA GLY A 511 -37.15 -9.83 -11.14
C GLY A 511 -36.89 -11.24 -10.60
N GLY A 512 -36.59 -11.37 -9.30
CA GLY A 512 -36.22 -12.64 -8.65
C GLY A 512 -34.75 -13.05 -8.82
N VAL A 513 -34.00 -12.37 -9.69
CA VAL A 513 -32.56 -12.60 -9.93
C VAL A 513 -31.74 -11.83 -8.91
N SER A 514 -30.79 -12.49 -8.26
CA SER A 514 -29.83 -11.84 -7.38
C SER A 514 -28.77 -11.12 -8.24
N ILE A 515 -28.78 -9.79 -8.19
CA ILE A 515 -27.78 -8.96 -8.88
C ILE A 515 -26.49 -8.96 -8.08
N VAL A 516 -26.60 -8.82 -6.76
CA VAL A 516 -25.48 -8.90 -5.82
C VAL A 516 -25.94 -9.68 -4.60
N GLU A 517 -25.12 -10.64 -4.16
CA GLU A 517 -25.36 -11.44 -2.96
C GLU A 517 -24.11 -11.46 -2.08
N ALA A 518 -24.31 -11.42 -0.77
CA ALA A 518 -23.26 -11.65 0.21
C ALA A 518 -22.52 -12.96 -0.10
N ALA A 519 -21.20 -12.90 -0.13
CA ALA A 519 -20.40 -14.09 -0.37
C ALA A 519 -20.49 -15.06 0.83
N PRO A 520 -20.37 -16.37 0.60
CA PRO A 520 -20.15 -17.34 1.67
C PRO A 520 -18.95 -16.96 2.56
N PRO A 521 -19.00 -17.22 3.88
CA PRO A 521 -17.99 -16.75 4.84
C PRO A 521 -16.59 -17.35 4.65
N ASP A 522 -16.46 -18.41 3.85
CA ASP A 522 -15.20 -19.05 3.47
C ASP A 522 -14.56 -18.44 2.21
N ARG A 523 -15.29 -17.61 1.45
CA ARG A 523 -14.79 -16.95 0.25
C ARG A 523 -13.80 -15.84 0.60
N ARG A 524 -12.81 -15.65 -0.28
CA ARG A 524 -11.72 -14.66 -0.13
C ARG A 524 -11.56 -13.84 -1.40
N LEU A 525 -11.31 -12.55 -1.24
CA LEU A 525 -10.96 -11.63 -2.31
C LEU A 525 -9.75 -10.80 -1.86
N GLY A 526 -8.55 -11.23 -2.27
CA GLY A 526 -7.30 -10.67 -1.75
C GLY A 526 -7.20 -10.82 -0.22
N PRO A 527 -6.89 -9.74 0.52
CA PRO A 527 -6.80 -9.76 1.99
C PRO A 527 -8.19 -9.79 2.67
N LEU A 528 -9.29 -9.57 1.94
CA LEU A 528 -10.65 -9.62 2.48
C LEU A 528 -11.05 -11.08 2.70
N SER A 529 -11.38 -11.41 3.95
CA SER A 529 -11.80 -12.75 4.35
C SER A 529 -12.98 -12.66 5.31
N GLY A 530 -13.99 -13.51 5.09
CA GLY A 530 -15.17 -13.59 5.97
C GLY A 530 -16.05 -12.34 5.96
N PHE A 531 -16.04 -11.58 4.86
CA PHE A 531 -16.96 -10.46 4.66
C PHE A 531 -18.40 -10.99 4.52
N ARG A 532 -19.34 -10.36 5.24
CA ARG A 532 -20.73 -10.81 5.34
C ARG A 532 -21.69 -9.99 4.50
N SER A 533 -21.26 -8.83 4.03
CA SER A 533 -21.99 -7.95 3.12
C SER A 533 -21.32 -7.92 1.75
N SER A 534 -22.10 -7.64 0.73
CA SER A 534 -21.57 -7.45 -0.62
C SER A 534 -21.17 -6.00 -0.89
N MET A 535 -21.82 -5.05 -0.21
CA MET A 535 -21.39 -3.64 -0.19
C MET A 535 -21.30 -3.12 1.24
N TRP A 536 -20.27 -2.33 1.53
CA TRP A 536 -20.07 -1.72 2.84
C TRP A 536 -19.38 -0.36 2.76
N PHE A 537 -19.45 0.41 3.85
CA PHE A 537 -18.94 1.78 3.92
C PHE A 537 -17.80 1.87 4.93
N ALA A 538 -16.74 2.62 4.61
CA ALA A 538 -15.59 2.80 5.48
C ALA A 538 -15.06 4.24 5.40
N LEU A 539 -14.56 4.76 6.54
CA LEU A 539 -13.73 5.96 6.58
C LEU A 539 -12.25 5.55 6.60
N GLN A 540 -11.48 6.09 5.67
CA GLN A 540 -10.09 5.72 5.42
C GLN A 540 -9.14 6.88 5.58
N PRO A 541 -7.84 6.64 5.84
CA PRO A 541 -6.83 7.65 5.59
C PRO A 541 -6.90 8.11 4.13
N SER A 542 -6.27 9.25 3.84
CA SER A 542 -6.05 9.68 2.47
C SER A 542 -5.43 8.55 1.65
N ARG A 543 -5.95 8.27 0.45
CA ARG A 543 -5.29 7.37 -0.51
C ARG A 543 -3.90 7.83 -0.97
N TYR A 544 -3.52 9.07 -0.66
CA TYR A 544 -2.19 9.65 -0.85
C TYR A 544 -1.28 9.54 0.37
N ASP A 545 -1.77 8.93 1.46
CA ASP A 545 -0.90 8.62 2.57
C ASP A 545 0.25 7.74 2.04
N PRO A 546 1.50 8.22 2.12
CA PRO A 546 2.62 7.55 1.48
C PRO A 546 2.83 6.17 2.11
N ASP A 547 2.45 5.97 3.37
CA ASP A 547 2.61 4.70 4.05
C ASP A 547 1.44 3.73 3.81
N ALA A 548 0.20 4.22 3.86
CA ALA A 548 -1.00 3.37 3.80
C ALA A 548 -1.55 3.17 2.37
N GLY A 549 -1.55 4.23 1.55
CA GLY A 549 -2.25 4.25 0.25
C GLY A 549 -3.77 4.02 0.37
N ALA A 550 -4.41 3.57 -0.71
CA ALA A 550 -5.80 3.11 -0.68
C ALA A 550 -5.91 1.72 0.00
N VAL A 551 -6.10 1.72 1.32
CA VAL A 551 -6.13 0.52 2.17
C VAL A 551 -7.22 -0.48 1.78
N TRP A 552 -7.10 -1.71 2.27
CA TRP A 552 -8.21 -2.66 2.28
C TRP A 552 -8.93 -2.58 3.63
N ALA A 553 -10.15 -2.05 3.66
CA ALA A 553 -10.96 -2.05 4.87
C ALA A 553 -11.94 -3.23 4.87
N PRO A 554 -11.71 -4.29 5.68
CA PRO A 554 -12.70 -5.36 5.81
C PRO A 554 -13.96 -4.87 6.54
N PRO A 555 -15.11 -5.47 6.24
CA PRO A 555 -16.29 -5.34 7.08
C PRO A 555 -16.06 -6.16 8.36
N ASP A 556 -15.42 -5.56 9.37
CA ASP A 556 -15.23 -6.17 10.69
C ASP A 556 -15.78 -5.20 11.75
N PRO A 557 -16.85 -5.53 12.49
CA PRO A 557 -17.41 -4.69 13.55
C PRO A 557 -16.43 -4.32 14.68
N ARG A 558 -15.30 -5.02 14.81
CA ARG A 558 -14.24 -4.76 15.80
C ARG A 558 -13.11 -3.89 15.25
N LEU A 559 -12.99 -3.77 13.92
CA LEU A 559 -12.00 -2.94 13.22
C LEU A 559 -12.65 -1.83 12.35
N SER A 560 -13.98 -1.82 12.28
CA SER A 560 -14.82 -1.02 11.40
C SER A 560 -16.19 -0.77 12.05
N TYR A 561 -16.87 0.29 11.59
CA TYR A 561 -18.24 0.73 11.91
C TYR A 561 -18.44 1.57 13.18
N GLY A 562 -18.63 2.88 12.98
CA GLY A 562 -19.12 3.83 13.99
C GLY A 562 -18.22 5.04 14.29
N THR A 563 -16.91 4.96 14.06
CA THR A 563 -16.03 6.13 14.26
C THR A 563 -15.80 6.84 12.93
N GLY A 564 -16.66 7.83 12.63
CA GLY A 564 -16.39 8.86 11.62
C GLY A 564 -17.29 8.88 10.39
N ILE A 565 -18.08 7.83 10.11
CA ILE A 565 -19.23 7.92 9.18
C ILE A 565 -20.44 8.37 10.02
N ASP A 566 -21.03 9.50 9.65
CA ASP A 566 -22.21 10.04 10.31
C ASP A 566 -23.48 9.31 9.89
N GLU A 567 -23.61 9.03 8.58
CA GLU A 567 -24.84 8.55 7.97
C GLU A 567 -24.55 7.82 6.65
N TRP A 568 -25.34 6.80 6.32
CA TRP A 568 -25.37 6.19 4.99
C TRP A 568 -26.76 5.64 4.73
N TRP A 569 -27.16 5.61 3.46
CA TRP A 569 -28.44 5.04 3.05
C TRP A 569 -28.38 4.57 1.59
N VAL A 570 -29.41 3.82 1.22
CA VAL A 570 -29.56 3.28 -0.12
C VAL A 570 -30.92 3.70 -0.65
N GLU A 571 -30.94 4.35 -1.82
CA GLU A 571 -32.15 4.76 -2.50
C GLU A 571 -32.41 3.81 -3.69
N PRO A 572 -33.36 2.87 -3.57
CA PRO A 572 -33.79 2.10 -4.72
C PRO A 572 -34.64 2.99 -5.62
N CYS A 573 -34.18 3.21 -6.85
CA CYS A 573 -34.95 3.93 -7.85
C CYS A 573 -35.81 2.95 -8.64
N SER A 574 -36.88 3.44 -9.29
CA SER A 574 -37.70 2.60 -10.17
C SER A 574 -36.84 1.89 -11.23
N GLY A 575 -37.07 0.60 -11.45
CA GLY A 575 -36.33 -0.19 -12.43
C GLY A 575 -35.05 -0.81 -11.88
N SER A 576 -34.05 -0.99 -12.74
CA SER A 576 -32.80 -1.70 -12.44
C SER A 576 -31.72 -0.80 -11.83
N HIS A 577 -32.09 0.13 -10.94
CA HIS A 577 -31.23 1.21 -10.45
C HIS A 577 -31.18 1.28 -8.93
N LEU A 578 -30.01 1.63 -8.40
CA LEU A 578 -29.73 1.82 -6.99
C LEU A 578 -28.81 3.02 -6.81
N ILE A 579 -29.08 3.92 -5.86
CA ILE A 579 -28.17 5.00 -5.48
C ILE A 579 -27.65 4.74 -4.07
N LEU A 580 -26.33 4.75 -3.92
CA LEU A 580 -25.65 4.56 -2.64
C LEU A 580 -25.21 5.93 -2.12
N HIS A 581 -25.63 6.29 -0.91
CA HIS A 581 -25.28 7.56 -0.30
C HIS A 581 -24.54 7.37 1.01
N ALA A 582 -23.58 8.24 1.29
CA ALA A 582 -22.97 8.30 2.59
C ALA A 582 -22.42 9.69 2.93
N ARG A 583 -22.36 9.97 4.23
CA ARG A 583 -21.88 11.23 4.80
C ARG A 583 -20.93 10.95 5.96
N ALA A 584 -19.81 11.65 5.95
CA ALA A 584 -18.82 11.59 7.01
C ALA A 584 -18.22 12.98 7.23
N ARG A 585 -18.29 13.48 8.47
CA ARG A 585 -17.57 14.67 8.91
C ARG A 585 -16.17 14.29 9.39
N ARG A 586 -15.20 15.12 9.01
CA ARG A 586 -13.82 14.99 9.47
C ARG A 586 -13.70 15.40 10.94
N ALA A 587 -13.26 14.49 11.80
CA ALA A 587 -12.83 14.79 13.16
C ALA A 587 -11.31 15.09 13.18
N GLY A 588 -10.92 16.34 12.90
CA GLY A 588 -9.52 16.81 13.08
C GLY A 588 -8.77 17.21 11.81
N SER A 589 -7.44 17.29 11.90
CA SER A 589 -6.55 17.90 10.89
C SER A 589 -5.96 16.93 9.86
N LYS A 590 -6.26 15.62 9.90
CA LYS A 590 -5.81 14.65 8.87
C LYS A 590 -6.88 14.40 7.82
N THR A 591 -6.49 14.39 6.54
CA THR A 591 -7.42 14.13 5.42
C THR A 591 -7.92 12.69 5.52
N SER A 592 -9.22 12.50 5.29
CA SER A 592 -9.87 11.19 5.33
C SER A 592 -10.76 11.02 4.12
N GLU A 593 -11.03 9.78 3.75
CA GLU A 593 -11.86 9.44 2.59
C GLU A 593 -13.02 8.55 3.00
N LEU A 594 -14.19 8.89 2.48
CA LEU A 594 -15.34 8.02 2.51
C LEU A 594 -15.21 7.03 1.36
N VAL A 595 -15.35 5.75 1.66
CA VAL A 595 -15.20 4.68 0.68
C VAL A 595 -16.38 3.73 0.77
N VAL A 596 -17.00 3.47 -0.37
CA VAL A 596 -17.99 2.41 -0.54
C VAL A 596 -17.33 1.25 -1.25
N TYR A 597 -17.33 0.09 -0.62
CA TYR A 597 -16.83 -1.13 -1.20
C TYR A 597 -17.94 -1.93 -1.83
N LEU A 598 -17.62 -2.61 -2.92
CA LEU A 598 -18.50 -3.58 -3.56
C LEU A 598 -17.67 -4.78 -4.02
N ALA A 599 -18.01 -5.96 -3.52
CA ALA A 599 -17.38 -7.22 -3.90
C ALA A 599 -18.31 -8.03 -4.80
N VAL A 600 -17.86 -8.33 -6.02
CA VAL A 600 -18.62 -9.14 -6.98
C VAL A 600 -17.80 -10.38 -7.39
N PRO A 601 -18.12 -11.53 -6.79
CA PRO A 601 -17.74 -12.86 -7.28
C PRO A 601 -17.79 -13.03 -8.79
N ASP A 602 -16.78 -13.70 -9.35
CA ASP A 602 -16.81 -14.24 -10.72
C ASP A 602 -17.13 -13.21 -11.82
N ALA A 603 -16.94 -11.93 -11.51
CA ALA A 603 -17.16 -10.82 -12.41
C ALA A 603 -15.88 -10.45 -13.18
N GLU A 604 -16.11 -9.88 -14.35
CA GLU A 604 -15.09 -9.16 -15.12
C GLU A 604 -15.39 -7.67 -15.11
N ALA A 605 -14.38 -6.83 -15.23
CA ALA A 605 -14.53 -5.39 -15.19
C ALA A 605 -14.10 -4.73 -16.51
N GLU A 606 -14.89 -3.77 -16.98
CA GLU A 606 -14.48 -2.78 -17.98
C GLU A 606 -14.24 -1.44 -17.29
N LEU A 607 -13.23 -0.74 -17.77
CA LEU A 607 -12.85 0.58 -17.32
C LEU A 607 -13.33 1.61 -18.35
N TRP A 608 -13.74 2.78 -17.87
CA TRP A 608 -14.04 3.91 -18.75
C TRP A 608 -12.79 4.73 -19.04
N ASP A 609 -12.58 5.01 -20.31
CA ASP A 609 -11.66 6.01 -20.82
C ASP A 609 -12.42 7.09 -21.60
N PRO A 610 -12.21 8.40 -21.34
CA PRO A 610 -12.90 9.46 -22.07
C PRO A 610 -12.58 9.55 -23.57
N GLU A 611 -11.41 9.09 -24.00
CA GLU A 611 -10.98 9.12 -25.40
C GLU A 611 -11.36 7.83 -26.14
N GLN A 612 -11.27 6.67 -25.48
CA GLN A 612 -11.44 5.35 -26.09
C GLN A 612 -12.79 4.70 -25.77
N GLY A 613 -13.53 5.22 -24.78
CA GLY A 613 -14.77 4.64 -24.30
C GLY A 613 -14.55 3.48 -23.33
N TRP A 614 -15.44 2.47 -23.38
CA TRP A 614 -15.32 1.28 -22.54
C TRP A 614 -14.31 0.31 -23.10
N TYR A 615 -13.36 -0.12 -22.27
CA TYR A 615 -12.41 -1.16 -22.64
C TYR A 615 -12.32 -2.22 -21.55
N ALA A 616 -12.31 -3.48 -21.98
CA ALA A 616 -12.04 -4.62 -21.13
C ALA A 616 -10.53 -4.87 -21.13
N GLU A 617 -9.94 -4.99 -19.94
CA GLU A 617 -8.56 -5.46 -19.86
C GLU A 617 -8.54 -6.98 -20.00
N SER A 618 -7.87 -7.47 -21.05
CA SER A 618 -7.88 -8.88 -21.47
C SER A 618 -6.77 -9.71 -20.82
N ALA A 619 -6.05 -9.17 -19.83
CA ALA A 619 -5.03 -9.85 -19.04
C ALA A 619 -5.62 -11.00 -18.20
N SER A 620 -6.01 -12.08 -18.89
CA SER A 620 -6.67 -13.26 -18.33
C SER A 620 -5.79 -13.90 -17.25
N GLY A 621 -6.34 -14.03 -16.04
CA GLY A 621 -5.67 -14.72 -14.93
C GLY A 621 -4.70 -13.87 -14.11
N SER A 622 -4.33 -12.67 -14.57
CA SER A 622 -3.43 -11.78 -13.83
C SER A 622 -4.20 -10.96 -12.78
N THR A 623 -3.62 -10.81 -11.59
CA THR A 623 -4.10 -9.83 -10.62
C THR A 623 -3.70 -8.43 -11.07
N TRP A 624 -4.65 -7.52 -11.16
CA TRP A 624 -4.38 -6.14 -11.52
C TRP A 624 -5.31 -5.19 -10.78
N ARG A 625 -4.94 -3.92 -10.76
CA ARG A 625 -5.82 -2.86 -10.29
C ARG A 625 -5.67 -1.61 -11.14
N ALA A 626 -6.76 -0.88 -11.28
CA ALA A 626 -6.78 0.36 -12.02
C ALA A 626 -7.76 1.32 -11.37
N TRP A 627 -7.49 2.60 -11.52
CA TRP A 627 -8.45 3.63 -11.17
C TRP A 627 -9.24 4.07 -12.41
N THR A 628 -10.49 4.45 -12.20
CA THR A 628 -11.34 4.99 -13.25
C THR A 628 -12.40 5.90 -12.63
N THR A 629 -13.09 6.67 -13.46
CA THR A 629 -14.25 7.47 -13.05
C THR A 629 -15.56 6.71 -13.21
N ARG A 630 -15.61 5.67 -14.06
CA ARG A 630 -16.79 4.83 -14.28
C ARG A 630 -16.36 3.39 -14.56
N CYS A 631 -17.11 2.43 -14.06
CA CYS A 631 -16.79 1.01 -14.24
C CYS A 631 -18.03 0.23 -14.67
N ARG A 632 -17.84 -0.79 -15.51
CA ARG A 632 -18.84 -1.84 -15.74
C ARG A 632 -18.34 -3.16 -15.17
N MET A 633 -19.23 -3.92 -14.55
CA MET A 633 -18.97 -5.29 -14.15
C MET A 633 -19.90 -6.24 -14.90
N HIS A 634 -19.31 -7.21 -15.58
CA HIS A 634 -20.02 -8.29 -16.23
C HIS A 634 -20.25 -9.41 -15.24
N THR A 635 -21.51 -9.73 -15.02
CA THR A 635 -21.96 -10.84 -14.16
C THR A 635 -22.65 -11.90 -15.04
N PRO A 636 -22.87 -13.13 -14.53
CA PRO A 636 -23.66 -14.13 -15.25
C PRO A 636 -25.06 -13.65 -15.67
N HIS A 637 -25.62 -12.68 -14.94
CA HIS A 637 -27.00 -12.22 -15.08
C HIS A 637 -27.15 -10.93 -15.91
N GLY A 638 -26.07 -10.21 -16.16
CA GLY A 638 -26.12 -8.90 -16.81
C GLY A 638 -24.91 -8.03 -16.49
N VAL A 639 -25.02 -6.75 -16.83
CA VAL A 639 -23.95 -5.76 -16.64
C VAL A 639 -24.35 -4.76 -15.57
N MET A 640 -23.45 -4.50 -14.63
CA MET A 640 -23.60 -3.45 -13.63
C MET A 640 -22.72 -2.26 -13.99
N GLU A 641 -23.31 -1.10 -14.25
CA GLU A 641 -22.61 0.16 -14.48
C GLU A 641 -22.59 0.99 -13.20
N ILE A 642 -21.44 1.58 -12.88
CA ILE A 642 -21.25 2.39 -11.67
C ILE A 642 -20.60 3.72 -12.04
N GLU A 643 -21.20 4.81 -11.55
CA GLU A 643 -20.68 6.15 -11.75
C GLU A 643 -20.94 7.06 -10.54
N PRO A 644 -20.03 8.01 -10.25
CA PRO A 644 -20.23 8.96 -9.17
C PRO A 644 -21.26 10.03 -9.54
N MET A 645 -22.20 10.28 -8.64
CA MET A 645 -23.19 11.35 -8.78
C MET A 645 -22.70 12.64 -8.11
N VAL A 646 -22.29 12.51 -6.85
CA VAL A 646 -21.86 13.61 -5.96
C VAL A 646 -20.64 13.15 -5.15
N GLY A 647 -19.74 14.08 -4.86
CA GLY A 647 -18.58 13.82 -4.01
C GLY A 647 -17.43 14.76 -4.36
N LEU A 648 -16.50 14.92 -3.43
CA LEU A 648 -15.24 15.63 -3.64
C LEU A 648 -14.20 14.64 -4.20
N PHE A 649 -13.66 14.91 -5.40
CA PHE A 649 -12.74 14.05 -6.14
C PHE A 649 -13.17 12.56 -6.18
N PRO A 650 -14.35 12.25 -6.74
CA PRO A 650 -14.85 10.89 -6.72
C PRO A 650 -14.18 10.03 -7.79
N GLU A 651 -13.64 8.87 -7.38
CA GLU A 651 -13.02 7.90 -8.28
C GLU A 651 -13.27 6.48 -7.79
N ILE A 652 -13.08 5.51 -8.68
CA ILE A 652 -13.31 4.09 -8.43
C ILE A 652 -11.98 3.36 -8.60
N LEU A 653 -11.51 2.69 -7.55
CA LEU A 653 -10.42 1.72 -7.62
C LEU A 653 -11.01 0.34 -7.88
N VAL A 654 -10.71 -0.20 -9.06
CA VAL A 654 -11.07 -1.56 -9.48
C VAL A 654 -9.90 -2.48 -9.14
N ARG A 655 -10.17 -3.56 -8.41
CA ARG A 655 -9.20 -4.62 -8.11
C ARG A 655 -9.70 -5.95 -8.65
N ARG A 656 -8.98 -6.54 -9.59
CA ARG A 656 -9.24 -7.88 -10.12
C ARG A 656 -8.33 -8.88 -9.43
N GLY A 657 -8.92 -9.84 -8.72
CA GLY A 657 -8.24 -11.01 -8.17
C GLY A 657 -8.73 -12.28 -8.85
N SER A 658 -8.12 -13.44 -8.59
CA SER A 658 -8.51 -14.71 -9.22
C SER A 658 -10.00 -15.09 -9.05
N PHE A 659 -10.67 -14.60 -8.01
CA PHE A 659 -12.05 -14.98 -7.64
C PHE A 659 -13.14 -13.94 -7.99
N GLY A 660 -12.77 -12.82 -8.62
CA GLY A 660 -13.72 -11.77 -9.02
C GLY A 660 -13.15 -10.36 -8.89
N VAL A 661 -14.05 -9.37 -8.78
CA VAL A 661 -13.73 -7.94 -8.73
C VAL A 661 -14.12 -7.35 -7.38
N VAL A 662 -13.27 -6.49 -6.84
CA VAL A 662 -13.60 -5.60 -5.72
C VAL A 662 -13.48 -4.17 -6.19
N LEU A 663 -14.54 -3.40 -6.03
CA LEU A 663 -14.56 -1.96 -6.24
C LEU A 663 -14.42 -1.26 -4.90
N ALA A 664 -13.60 -0.21 -4.88
CA ALA A 664 -13.61 0.79 -3.82
C ALA A 664 -13.94 2.12 -4.47
N MET A 665 -15.11 2.66 -4.13
CA MET A 665 -15.65 3.93 -4.63
C MET A 665 -15.31 4.99 -3.60
N HIS A 666 -14.33 5.85 -3.91
CA HIS A 666 -13.79 6.81 -2.97
C HIS A 666 -14.33 8.22 -3.19
N SER A 667 -14.48 8.98 -2.11
CA SER A 667 -14.64 10.42 -2.13
C SER A 667 -13.94 11.05 -0.92
N GLN A 668 -13.29 12.20 -1.13
CA GLN A 668 -12.63 12.92 -0.04
C GLN A 668 -13.67 13.52 0.92
N THR A 669 -13.45 13.36 2.23
CA THR A 669 -14.26 14.03 3.25
C THR A 669 -13.78 15.46 3.50
N ASP A 670 -14.71 16.33 3.89
CA ASP A 670 -14.41 17.69 4.33
C ASP A 670 -14.94 17.96 5.74
N LEU A 671 -14.67 19.17 6.24
CA LEU A 671 -15.15 19.59 7.56
C LEU A 671 -16.66 19.80 7.61
N LEU A 672 -17.30 20.00 6.45
CA LEU A 672 -18.73 20.28 6.35
C LEU A 672 -19.56 18.99 6.30
N GLY A 673 -18.93 17.83 6.10
CA GLY A 673 -19.62 16.56 5.95
C GLY A 673 -20.31 16.48 4.59
N VAL A 674 -19.59 16.78 3.51
CA VAL A 674 -20.10 16.62 2.15
C VAL A 674 -20.56 15.17 1.92
N GLU A 675 -21.75 15.06 1.36
CA GLU A 675 -22.33 13.79 0.92
C GLU A 675 -21.59 13.27 -0.31
N ALA A 676 -21.36 11.97 -0.33
CA ALA A 676 -20.92 11.26 -1.52
C ALA A 676 -22.00 10.28 -1.96
N ALA A 677 -22.26 10.24 -3.26
CA ALA A 677 -23.31 9.40 -3.82
C ALA A 677 -22.84 8.74 -5.13
N TRP A 678 -23.18 7.45 -5.29
CA TRP A 678 -22.85 6.66 -6.48
C TRP A 678 -24.10 6.01 -7.04
N HIS A 679 -24.26 6.12 -8.36
CA HIS A 679 -25.31 5.44 -9.09
C HIS A 679 -24.83 4.06 -9.50
N VAL A 680 -25.63 3.05 -9.21
CA VAL A 680 -25.43 1.66 -9.64
C VAL A 680 -26.62 1.28 -10.52
N ARG A 681 -26.34 1.01 -11.79
CA ARG A 681 -27.34 0.62 -12.78
C ARG A 681 -27.08 -0.81 -13.22
N PHE A 682 -28.09 -1.67 -13.16
CA PHE A 682 -28.04 -3.01 -13.71
C PHE A 682 -28.73 -3.08 -15.08
N ILE A 683 -28.17 -3.85 -16.00
CA ILE A 683 -28.70 -4.11 -17.32
C ILE A 683 -28.76 -5.63 -17.48
N ALA A 684 -29.97 -6.19 -17.38
CA ALA A 684 -30.16 -7.63 -17.48
C ALA A 684 -29.72 -8.14 -18.85
N ARG A 685 -29.08 -9.31 -18.88
CA ARG A 685 -28.79 -10.01 -20.13
C ARG A 685 -30.12 -10.47 -20.72
N ALA A 686 -30.40 -10.13 -21.99
CA ALA A 686 -31.57 -10.65 -22.67
C ALA A 686 -31.54 -12.18 -22.59
N SER A 687 -32.56 -12.78 -21.99
CA SER A 687 -32.72 -14.24 -22.02
C SER A 687 -32.69 -14.66 -23.48
N ALA A 688 -31.73 -15.49 -23.87
CA ALA A 688 -31.80 -16.18 -25.16
C ALA A 688 -33.16 -16.87 -25.18
N SER A 689 -34.08 -16.33 -25.96
CA SER A 689 -35.39 -16.92 -26.17
C SER A 689 -35.14 -18.36 -26.59
N SER A 690 -35.59 -19.30 -25.76
CA SER A 690 -35.75 -20.69 -26.17
C SER A 690 -36.38 -20.70 -27.56
N SER A 691 -35.65 -21.15 -28.58
CA SER A 691 -36.25 -21.50 -29.85
C SER A 691 -37.46 -22.37 -29.57
N PRO A 692 -38.65 -22.07 -30.11
CA PRO A 692 -39.75 -23.00 -30.02
C PRO A 692 -39.28 -24.29 -30.69
N ALA A 693 -39.43 -25.40 -29.98
CA ALA A 693 -39.24 -26.72 -30.54
C ALA A 693 -40.16 -26.84 -31.78
N ASP A 694 -39.56 -27.10 -32.94
CA ASP A 694 -40.29 -27.47 -34.14
C ASP A 694 -41.17 -28.69 -33.83
N GLY A 695 -42.47 -28.52 -34.07
CA GLY A 695 -43.47 -29.58 -34.08
C GLY A 695 -43.57 -30.26 -35.42
#